data_AF-A0A965F210-F1
#
_entry.id   AF-A0A965F210-F1
#
_cell.length_a   1.000
_cell.length_b   1.000
_cell.length_c   1.000
_cell.angle_alpha   90.00
_cell.angle_beta   90.00
_cell.angle_gamma   90.00
#
_symmetry.space_group_name_H-M   'P 1'
#
loop_
_entity.id
_entity.type
_entity.pdbx_description
1 polymer ?
#
loop_
_entity_poly.entity_id
_entity_poly.type
_entity_poly.pdbx_seq_one_letter_code
_entity_poly.pdbx_strand_id
1 'polypeptide(L)'
;MPTKQSLQTCLALCFWCAALSVSAQDDSEFEALSAALQQPPCFGFTDVGDSRALEICDALNLRENVKARELSEQWVRAEPDSPAAQFALSEVLLTIEGNMPRALYHLHRAEQLMPYQTLEQSLESGNLQWHYLTLTQLSYVHQLMGEQVISLEYLEQLEAVYGQDVESFRGWPLIKLKQYEAARNSARKVLENDADPRARARAWNTICAADLASLTPVSSPSACERAINEENPLELSSSDTDTVYLTNASEVALSLLEIEQAEDYLSRAARYLNPDSVADPWIYTLYLTLNQGRFEEAHSALERMLIWREQQEPIVSVMNRAEHFLVSANFLMVAGYADDAIKLSQTAMNQPDRNGSYSADEAQKDAYAALVNMHASRVQLEIEKENSIGLSWAEMAAQGAKRLGLRLQAWRAERRAASLFADFEVLQSRVRPYAPLDVHIPEWLEPELVAVIGTGIMTEVLDQALENGAFQLNDSYYQSYKAEIMYLNKNFEAAATAAATALAGLPQQEVLLKARLSARLGESLWQMGDFSEANHYFASALRTDPSVMRRLQTSLPVDIVSDNSPLAESVRKMMAESPRFRAGQSGLTLSISSSPEPLICLRTRLGEAISCASQSVDSQQDLRSFSAEIARNFHKQTFGIGIELSQAERTILMGSNVILSAQRSSNRQNNGEVFLKR
;
A
#
# COMPACT_ATOMS: atom_id res chain seq x y z
N MET A 1 76.95 -15.03 -32.19
CA MET A 1 77.48 -16.41 -32.30
C MET A 1 76.36 -17.36 -31.93
N PRO A 2 76.10 -18.43 -32.69
CA PRO A 2 76.02 -18.56 -34.16
C PRO A 2 74.59 -19.09 -34.52
N THR A 3 74.06 -19.24 -35.74
CA THR A 3 74.56 -19.41 -37.12
C THR A 3 73.33 -19.27 -38.06
N LYS A 4 73.31 -18.34 -39.02
CA LYS A 4 73.54 -18.56 -40.48
C LYS A 4 72.50 -19.44 -41.22
N GLN A 5 71.72 -18.87 -42.15
CA GLN A 5 71.94 -18.97 -43.61
C GLN A 5 70.80 -18.33 -44.45
N SER A 6 71.15 -17.20 -45.06
CA SER A 6 70.93 -16.78 -46.46
C SER A 6 70.16 -17.67 -47.46
N LEU A 7 69.30 -17.01 -48.25
CA LEU A 7 69.43 -16.74 -49.71
C LEU A 7 68.19 -17.11 -50.56
N GLN A 8 67.89 -16.20 -51.51
CA GLN A 8 67.26 -16.39 -52.82
C GLN A 8 65.73 -16.24 -52.98
N THR A 9 65.36 -14.98 -53.23
CA THR A 9 64.45 -14.57 -54.30
C THR A 9 64.89 -15.09 -55.68
N CYS A 10 63.96 -15.67 -56.45
CA CYS A 10 63.89 -15.49 -57.92
C CYS A 10 62.46 -15.70 -58.43
N LEU A 11 61.95 -14.64 -59.04
CA LEU A 11 60.77 -14.59 -59.91
C LEU A 11 61.02 -15.39 -61.20
N ALA A 12 59.94 -15.96 -61.77
CA ALA A 12 59.59 -15.91 -63.20
C ALA A 12 58.25 -16.65 -63.39
N LEU A 13 57.16 -15.94 -63.71
CA LEU A 13 56.55 -15.83 -65.06
C LEU A 13 55.80 -17.12 -65.45
N CYS A 14 54.54 -17.17 -65.87
CA CYS A 14 53.61 -16.22 -66.47
C CYS A 14 52.22 -16.88 -66.41
N PHE A 15 51.14 -16.11 -66.27
CA PHE A 15 50.20 -15.87 -67.36
C PHE A 15 49.07 -14.96 -66.90
N TRP A 16 49.05 -13.76 -67.47
CA TRP A 16 47.86 -12.93 -67.62
C TRP A 16 46.99 -13.53 -68.72
N CYS A 17 45.69 -13.67 -68.47
CA CYS A 17 44.64 -13.07 -69.30
C CYS A 17 43.31 -13.09 -68.54
N ALA A 18 42.68 -11.92 -68.50
CA ALA A 18 41.36 -11.67 -67.94
C ALA A 18 40.25 -12.18 -68.88
N ALA A 19 39.15 -12.67 -68.30
CA ALA A 19 37.79 -12.15 -68.52
C ALA A 19 36.72 -13.02 -67.81
N LEU A 20 36.03 -12.38 -66.86
CA LEU A 20 34.59 -12.43 -66.57
C LEU A 20 33.90 -13.76 -66.17
N SER A 21 33.37 -13.73 -64.93
CA SER A 21 32.00 -14.07 -64.51
C SER A 21 31.94 -15.12 -63.39
N VAL A 22 32.11 -14.70 -62.14
CA VAL A 22 31.47 -15.38 -61.01
C VAL A 22 30.80 -14.31 -60.17
N SER A 23 29.48 -14.36 -60.20
CA SER A 23 28.52 -13.57 -59.43
C SER A 23 28.79 -13.69 -57.92
N ALA A 24 28.69 -12.54 -57.23
CA ALA A 24 28.62 -12.46 -55.79
C ALA A 24 27.31 -13.10 -55.28
N GLN A 25 27.45 -13.96 -54.26
CA GLN A 25 26.43 -14.43 -53.32
C GLN A 25 27.17 -14.50 -51.98
N ASP A 26 26.72 -13.95 -50.86
CA ASP A 26 25.60 -13.04 -50.59
C ASP A 26 25.92 -12.46 -49.19
N ASP A 27 26.23 -11.15 -49.09
CA ASP A 27 26.37 -10.45 -47.79
C ASP A 27 25.00 -10.25 -47.11
N SER A 28 23.90 -10.65 -47.77
CA SER A 28 22.51 -10.43 -47.33
C SER A 28 22.06 -11.38 -46.22
N GLU A 29 22.58 -12.61 -46.13
CA GLU A 29 22.21 -13.54 -45.05
C GLU A 29 22.76 -13.09 -43.68
N PHE A 30 23.94 -12.47 -43.67
CA PHE A 30 24.56 -11.97 -42.44
C PHE A 30 23.92 -10.66 -41.97
N GLU A 31 23.52 -9.77 -42.89
CA GLU A 31 22.72 -8.58 -42.56
C GLU A 31 21.29 -8.94 -42.12
N ALA A 32 20.65 -9.94 -42.74
CA ALA A 32 19.34 -10.42 -42.31
C ALA A 32 19.37 -11.07 -40.92
N LEU A 33 20.42 -11.84 -40.61
CA LEU A 33 20.62 -12.43 -39.28
C LEU A 33 20.92 -11.36 -38.22
N SER A 34 21.73 -10.35 -38.57
CA SER A 34 22.02 -9.18 -37.72
C SER A 34 20.77 -8.32 -37.46
N ALA A 35 19.91 -8.14 -38.46
CA ALA A 35 18.65 -7.42 -38.33
C ALA A 35 17.58 -8.20 -37.55
N ALA A 36 17.50 -9.52 -37.72
CA ALA A 36 16.61 -10.39 -36.93
C ALA A 36 17.02 -10.45 -35.44
N LEU A 37 18.31 -10.35 -35.15
CA LEU A 37 18.84 -10.24 -33.77
C LEU A 37 18.64 -8.84 -33.14
N GLN A 38 18.22 -7.84 -33.93
CA GLN A 38 17.92 -6.48 -33.44
C GLN A 38 16.43 -6.24 -33.20
N GLN A 39 15.54 -7.13 -33.64
CA GLN A 39 14.12 -6.99 -33.35
C GLN A 39 13.82 -7.43 -31.91
N PRO A 40 13.02 -6.65 -31.16
CA PRO A 40 12.60 -7.04 -29.83
C PRO A 40 11.82 -8.37 -29.91
N PRO A 41 12.02 -9.30 -28.96
CA PRO A 41 11.31 -10.57 -28.97
C PRO A 41 9.79 -10.33 -28.87
N CYS A 42 9.01 -11.07 -29.66
CA CYS A 42 7.55 -11.03 -29.62
C CYS A 42 7.07 -12.06 -28.60
N PHE A 43 6.40 -11.60 -27.54
CA PHE A 43 6.00 -12.44 -26.39
C PHE A 43 7.16 -13.28 -25.80
N GLY A 44 8.39 -12.75 -25.84
CA GLY A 44 9.58 -13.43 -25.32
C GLY A 44 10.29 -14.39 -26.29
N PHE A 45 9.78 -14.54 -27.52
CA PHE A 45 10.36 -15.39 -28.55
C PHE A 45 10.87 -14.58 -29.75
N THR A 46 12.01 -14.95 -30.31
CA THR A 46 12.60 -14.31 -31.50
C THR A 46 12.19 -15.00 -32.81
N ASP A 47 11.57 -16.17 -32.74
CA ASP A 47 11.21 -17.03 -33.87
C ASP A 47 9.70 -17.05 -34.15
N VAL A 48 8.93 -16.11 -33.59
CA VAL A 48 7.50 -15.92 -33.92
C VAL A 48 7.38 -15.39 -35.35
N GLY A 49 6.96 -16.26 -36.28
CA GLY A 49 6.83 -15.92 -37.69
C GLY A 49 5.44 -15.42 -38.14
N ASP A 50 4.45 -15.38 -37.25
CA ASP A 50 3.10 -14.93 -37.62
C ASP A 50 3.04 -13.41 -37.75
N SER A 51 2.79 -12.93 -38.97
CA SER A 51 2.71 -11.49 -39.28
C SER A 51 1.75 -10.71 -38.38
N ARG A 52 0.61 -11.30 -37.98
CA ARG A 52 -0.36 -10.60 -37.12
C ARG A 52 0.11 -10.53 -35.68
N ALA A 53 0.80 -11.57 -35.20
CA ALA A 53 1.44 -11.54 -33.89
C ALA A 53 2.51 -10.45 -33.84
N LEU A 54 3.35 -10.36 -34.87
CA LEU A 54 4.39 -9.33 -34.99
C LEU A 54 3.79 -7.91 -34.98
N GLU A 55 2.72 -7.66 -35.73
CA GLU A 55 2.03 -6.35 -35.70
C GLU A 55 1.49 -5.97 -34.31
N ILE A 56 0.99 -6.96 -33.56
CA ILE A 56 0.53 -6.74 -32.18
C ILE A 56 1.73 -6.47 -31.26
N CYS A 57 2.79 -7.26 -31.36
CA CYS A 57 4.02 -7.06 -30.59
C CYS A 57 4.68 -5.70 -30.88
N ASP A 58 4.69 -5.26 -32.14
CA ASP A 58 5.15 -3.92 -32.51
C ASP A 58 4.29 -2.83 -31.86
N ALA A 59 2.96 -2.98 -31.88
CA ALA A 59 2.07 -2.05 -31.21
C ALA A 59 2.30 -2.03 -29.68
N LEU A 60 2.54 -3.18 -29.05
CA LEU A 60 2.90 -3.28 -27.63
C LEU A 60 4.23 -2.59 -27.32
N ASN A 61 5.27 -2.87 -28.12
CA ASN A 61 6.60 -2.27 -27.97
C ASN A 61 6.57 -0.74 -28.14
N LEU A 62 5.69 -0.23 -29.01
CA LEU A 62 5.46 1.20 -29.21
C LEU A 62 4.49 1.83 -28.20
N ARG A 63 3.94 1.05 -27.25
CA ARG A 63 2.91 1.46 -26.28
C ARG A 63 1.64 2.00 -26.95
N GLU A 64 1.32 1.52 -28.15
CA GLU A 64 0.09 1.80 -28.88
C GLU A 64 -1.05 0.90 -28.37
N ASN A 65 -1.37 1.01 -27.08
CA ASN A 65 -2.25 0.08 -26.35
C ASN A 65 -3.62 -0.14 -27.01
N VAL A 66 -4.25 0.93 -27.51
CA VAL A 66 -5.54 0.85 -28.21
C VAL A 66 -5.42 0.05 -29.50
N LYS A 67 -4.33 0.25 -30.25
CA LYS A 67 -4.08 -0.45 -31.52
C LYS A 67 -3.77 -1.92 -31.28
N ALA A 68 -2.92 -2.26 -30.30
CA ALA A 68 -2.67 -3.64 -29.90
C ALA A 68 -3.98 -4.37 -29.54
N ARG A 69 -4.88 -3.67 -28.83
CA ARG A 69 -6.20 -4.17 -28.47
C ARG A 69 -7.14 -4.37 -29.66
N GLU A 70 -7.14 -3.45 -30.63
CA GLU A 70 -7.94 -3.57 -31.84
C GLU A 70 -7.44 -4.69 -32.77
N LEU A 71 -6.12 -4.76 -32.99
CA LEU A 71 -5.48 -5.79 -33.83
C LEU A 71 -5.73 -7.20 -33.29
N SER A 72 -5.52 -7.40 -32.00
CA SER A 72 -5.79 -8.70 -31.35
C SER A 72 -7.26 -9.11 -31.41
N GLU A 73 -8.21 -8.17 -31.26
CA GLU A 73 -9.63 -8.48 -31.40
C GLU A 73 -10.01 -8.85 -32.83
N GLN A 74 -9.48 -8.12 -33.80
CA GLN A 74 -9.74 -8.38 -35.21
C GLN A 74 -9.21 -9.75 -35.60
N TRP A 75 -8.04 -10.13 -35.10
CA TRP A 75 -7.49 -11.46 -35.35
C TRP A 75 -8.38 -12.56 -34.79
N VAL A 76 -8.80 -12.49 -33.52
CA VAL A 76 -9.71 -13.49 -32.93
C VAL A 76 -11.06 -13.55 -33.65
N ARG A 77 -11.59 -12.40 -34.11
CA ARG A 77 -12.84 -12.38 -34.89
C ARG A 77 -12.69 -13.04 -36.27
N ALA A 78 -11.55 -12.87 -36.92
CA ALA A 78 -11.26 -13.48 -38.22
C ALA A 78 -10.96 -14.98 -38.09
N GLU A 79 -10.22 -15.36 -37.04
CA GLU A 79 -9.72 -16.72 -36.81
C GLU A 79 -9.96 -17.15 -35.35
N PRO A 80 -11.21 -17.45 -34.98
CA PRO A 80 -11.56 -17.79 -33.60
C PRO A 80 -10.97 -19.11 -33.12
N ASP A 81 -10.54 -19.99 -34.03
CA ASP A 81 -9.93 -21.28 -33.72
C ASP A 81 -8.39 -21.26 -33.87
N SER A 82 -7.78 -20.08 -33.98
CA SER A 82 -6.32 -19.92 -33.95
C SER A 82 -5.82 -19.82 -32.49
N PRO A 83 -4.97 -20.75 -32.01
CA PRO A 83 -4.39 -20.65 -30.68
C PRO A 83 -3.57 -19.37 -30.49
N ALA A 84 -2.83 -18.96 -31.52
CA ALA A 84 -2.03 -17.73 -31.53
C ALA A 84 -2.90 -16.48 -31.35
N ALA A 85 -4.03 -16.40 -32.05
CA ALA A 85 -4.96 -15.28 -31.92
C ALA A 85 -5.57 -15.20 -30.51
N GLN A 86 -5.98 -16.36 -29.97
CA GLN A 86 -6.52 -16.45 -28.61
C GLN A 86 -5.49 -16.02 -27.56
N PHE A 87 -4.25 -16.53 -27.66
CA PHE A 87 -3.17 -16.13 -26.77
C PHE A 87 -2.86 -14.63 -26.88
N ALA A 88 -2.68 -14.08 -28.08
CA ALA A 88 -2.32 -12.67 -28.27
C ALA A 88 -3.38 -11.71 -27.69
N LEU A 89 -4.68 -12.02 -27.85
CA LEU A 89 -5.73 -11.24 -27.21
C LEU A 89 -5.71 -11.40 -25.68
N SER A 90 -5.45 -12.61 -25.17
CA SER A 90 -5.33 -12.83 -23.73
C SER A 90 -4.21 -11.99 -23.10
N GLU A 91 -3.05 -11.92 -23.76
CA GLU A 91 -1.90 -11.16 -23.30
C GLU A 91 -2.18 -9.66 -23.26
N VAL A 92 -2.83 -9.13 -24.31
CA VAL A 92 -3.27 -7.73 -24.35
C VAL A 92 -4.30 -7.44 -23.26
N LEU A 93 -5.29 -8.31 -23.06
CA LEU A 93 -6.30 -8.12 -22.01
C LEU A 93 -5.68 -8.12 -20.62
N LEU A 94 -4.65 -8.94 -20.41
CA LEU A 94 -3.97 -9.03 -19.13
C LEU A 94 -3.08 -7.82 -18.88
N THR A 95 -2.16 -7.51 -19.79
CA THR A 95 -1.11 -6.50 -19.58
C THR A 95 -1.66 -5.07 -19.71
N ILE A 96 -2.49 -4.80 -20.74
CA ILE A 96 -3.01 -3.45 -21.02
C ILE A 96 -4.29 -3.14 -20.25
N GLU A 97 -5.19 -4.12 -20.08
CA GLU A 97 -6.47 -3.86 -19.39
C GLU A 97 -6.48 -4.31 -17.92
N GLY A 98 -5.49 -5.09 -17.46
CA GLY A 98 -5.55 -5.74 -16.14
C GLY A 98 -6.73 -6.73 -16.01
N ASN A 99 -7.28 -7.22 -17.13
CA ASN A 99 -8.54 -7.94 -17.19
C ASN A 99 -8.34 -9.45 -17.16
N MET A 100 -7.88 -9.95 -16.01
CA MET A 100 -7.61 -11.38 -15.79
C MET A 100 -8.77 -12.32 -16.17
N PRO A 101 -10.05 -12.06 -15.82
CA PRO A 101 -11.13 -13.00 -16.17
C PRO A 101 -11.33 -13.17 -17.68
N ARG A 102 -11.20 -12.08 -18.46
CA ARG A 102 -11.31 -12.17 -19.92
C ARG A 102 -10.05 -12.78 -20.52
N ALA A 103 -8.87 -12.46 -20.00
CA ALA A 103 -7.63 -13.11 -20.41
C ALA A 103 -7.72 -14.65 -20.21
N LEU A 104 -8.16 -15.08 -19.03
CA LEU A 104 -8.32 -16.49 -18.67
C LEU A 104 -9.28 -17.23 -19.61
N TYR A 105 -10.40 -16.60 -20.01
CA TYR A 105 -11.30 -17.17 -21.00
C TYR A 105 -10.58 -17.50 -22.33
N HIS A 106 -9.77 -16.56 -22.82
CA HIS A 106 -9.04 -16.74 -24.07
C HIS A 106 -7.89 -17.74 -23.92
N LEU A 107 -7.21 -17.78 -22.77
CA LEU A 107 -6.19 -18.78 -22.47
C LEU A 107 -6.73 -20.20 -22.46
N HIS A 108 -7.86 -20.46 -21.78
CA HIS A 108 -8.50 -21.77 -21.83
C HIS A 108 -8.97 -22.13 -23.24
N ARG A 109 -9.37 -21.15 -24.05
CA ARG A 109 -9.70 -21.41 -25.46
C ARG A 109 -8.45 -21.82 -26.25
N ALA A 110 -7.32 -21.15 -26.04
CA ALA A 110 -6.04 -21.52 -26.66
C ALA A 110 -5.61 -22.94 -26.26
N GLU A 111 -5.67 -23.26 -24.96
CA GLU A 111 -5.38 -24.60 -24.42
C GLU A 111 -6.24 -25.69 -25.05
N GLN A 112 -7.57 -25.47 -25.15
CA GLN A 112 -8.49 -26.43 -25.79
C GLN A 112 -8.15 -26.72 -27.25
N LEU A 113 -7.55 -25.76 -27.96
CA LEU A 113 -7.12 -25.91 -29.36
C LEU A 113 -5.76 -26.61 -29.48
N MET A 114 -5.03 -26.76 -28.36
CA MET A 114 -3.70 -27.36 -28.28
C MET A 114 -3.64 -28.44 -27.19
N PRO A 115 -4.39 -29.56 -27.31
CA PRO A 115 -4.46 -30.60 -26.27
C PRO A 115 -3.21 -31.51 -26.26
N TYR A 116 -2.02 -30.91 -26.30
CA TYR A 116 -0.74 -31.62 -26.37
C TYR A 116 -0.29 -32.04 -24.98
N GLN A 117 0.16 -33.29 -24.87
CA GLN A 117 0.61 -33.89 -23.61
C GLN A 117 2.12 -34.20 -23.63
N THR A 118 2.79 -34.02 -24.77
CA THR A 118 4.23 -34.25 -24.90
C THR A 118 4.88 -33.19 -25.80
N LEU A 119 6.20 -33.03 -25.67
CA LEU A 119 6.99 -32.14 -26.51
C LEU A 119 6.84 -32.47 -28.00
N GLU A 120 6.84 -33.75 -28.36
CA GLU A 120 6.74 -34.21 -29.75
C GLU A 120 5.41 -33.78 -30.37
N GLN A 121 4.30 -33.96 -29.66
CA GLN A 121 2.97 -33.53 -30.14
C GLN A 121 2.93 -32.01 -30.37
N SER A 122 3.50 -31.26 -29.44
CA SER A 122 3.58 -29.79 -29.51
C SER A 122 4.44 -29.34 -30.69
N LEU A 123 5.61 -29.96 -30.90
CA LEU A 123 6.53 -29.66 -31.99
C LEU A 123 5.93 -30.01 -33.36
N GLU A 124 5.36 -31.21 -33.51
CA GLU A 124 4.74 -31.69 -34.77
C GLU A 124 3.54 -30.83 -35.19
N SER A 125 2.88 -30.17 -34.23
CA SER A 125 1.74 -29.30 -34.50
C SER A 125 2.12 -27.94 -35.12
N GLY A 126 3.38 -27.52 -35.01
CA GLY A 126 3.82 -26.16 -35.34
C GLY A 126 3.35 -25.07 -34.37
N ASN A 127 2.72 -25.42 -33.24
CA ASN A 127 2.23 -24.48 -32.23
C ASN A 127 3.03 -24.53 -30.92
N LEU A 128 4.29 -24.96 -30.97
CA LEU A 128 5.10 -25.21 -29.78
C LEU A 128 5.18 -23.99 -28.87
N GLN A 129 5.49 -22.82 -29.44
CA GLN A 129 5.63 -21.55 -28.73
C GLN A 129 4.29 -21.14 -28.10
N TRP A 130 3.19 -21.24 -28.85
CA TRP A 130 1.86 -20.86 -28.35
C TRP A 130 1.37 -21.76 -27.23
N HIS A 131 1.64 -23.06 -27.29
CA HIS A 131 1.30 -23.99 -26.22
C HIS A 131 2.11 -23.69 -24.96
N TYR A 132 3.43 -23.50 -25.10
CA TYR A 132 4.30 -23.12 -23.98
C TYR A 132 3.85 -21.81 -23.32
N LEU A 133 3.65 -20.76 -24.12
CA LEU A 133 3.18 -19.45 -23.68
C LEU A 133 1.83 -19.54 -22.96
N THR A 134 0.89 -20.32 -23.51
CA THR A 134 -0.44 -20.51 -22.91
C THR A 134 -0.35 -21.17 -21.54
N LEU A 135 0.42 -22.25 -21.38
CA LEU A 135 0.58 -22.92 -20.08
C LEU A 135 1.28 -22.03 -19.05
N THR A 136 2.32 -21.29 -19.46
CA THR A 136 3.00 -20.33 -18.59
C THR A 136 2.05 -19.22 -18.13
N GLN A 137 1.25 -18.65 -19.05
CA GLN A 137 0.31 -17.60 -18.71
C GLN A 137 -0.86 -18.11 -17.87
N LEU A 138 -1.34 -19.33 -18.11
CA LEU A 138 -2.35 -19.98 -17.27
C LEU A 138 -1.84 -20.14 -15.84
N SER A 139 -0.64 -20.69 -15.67
CA SER A 139 -0.01 -20.79 -14.35
C SER A 139 0.02 -19.44 -13.63
N TYR A 140 0.46 -18.38 -14.33
CA TYR A 140 0.58 -17.05 -13.75
C TYR A 140 -0.78 -16.41 -13.43
N VAL A 141 -1.74 -16.42 -14.35
CA VAL A 141 -3.06 -15.81 -14.14
C VAL A 141 -3.82 -16.52 -13.02
N HIS A 142 -3.75 -17.86 -12.95
CA HIS A 142 -4.35 -18.60 -11.83
C HIS A 142 -3.70 -18.22 -10.49
N GLN A 143 -2.37 -18.07 -10.43
CA GLN A 143 -1.69 -17.57 -9.23
C GLN A 143 -2.24 -16.21 -8.80
N LEU A 144 -2.30 -15.25 -9.74
CA LEU A 144 -2.78 -13.89 -9.50
C LEU A 144 -4.24 -13.85 -9.02
N MET A 145 -5.07 -14.76 -9.53
CA MET A 145 -6.49 -14.91 -9.17
C MET A 145 -6.73 -15.69 -7.88
N GLY A 146 -5.69 -16.17 -7.20
CA GLY A 146 -5.83 -16.91 -5.94
C GLY A 146 -6.00 -18.42 -6.10
N GLU A 147 -5.97 -18.94 -7.33
CA GLU A 147 -6.18 -20.35 -7.68
C GLU A 147 -4.85 -21.13 -7.66
N GLN A 148 -4.22 -21.16 -6.48
CA GLN A 148 -2.84 -21.61 -6.31
C GLN A 148 -2.60 -23.08 -6.66
N VAL A 149 -3.58 -23.94 -6.40
CA VAL A 149 -3.51 -25.38 -6.76
C VAL A 149 -3.45 -25.53 -8.28
N ILE A 150 -4.31 -24.82 -9.00
CA ILE A 150 -4.35 -24.85 -10.47
C ILE A 150 -3.06 -24.27 -11.06
N SER A 151 -2.56 -23.18 -10.48
CA SER A 151 -1.25 -22.63 -10.86
C SER A 151 -0.12 -23.67 -10.76
N LEU A 152 -0.04 -24.39 -9.63
CA LEU A 152 0.94 -25.47 -9.43
C LEU A 152 0.76 -26.62 -10.43
N GLU A 153 -0.48 -27.00 -10.76
CA GLU A 153 -0.78 -28.02 -11.78
C GLU A 153 -0.23 -27.62 -13.16
N TYR A 154 -0.37 -26.35 -13.57
CA TYR A 154 0.21 -25.87 -14.82
C TYR A 154 1.75 -25.80 -14.80
N LEU A 155 2.36 -25.49 -13.65
CA LEU A 155 3.82 -25.60 -13.50
C LEU A 155 4.29 -27.05 -13.69
N GLU A 156 3.57 -28.01 -13.12
CA GLU A 156 3.88 -29.44 -13.27
C GLU A 156 3.69 -29.91 -14.72
N GLN A 157 2.69 -29.37 -15.44
CA GLN A 157 2.54 -29.63 -16.87
C GLN A 157 3.70 -29.06 -17.70
N LEU A 158 4.17 -27.85 -17.38
CA LEU A 158 5.34 -27.26 -18.05
C LEU A 158 6.60 -28.12 -17.86
N GLU A 159 6.84 -28.60 -16.65
CA GLU A 159 7.95 -29.51 -16.36
C GLU A 159 7.78 -30.85 -17.11
N ALA A 160 6.58 -31.44 -17.09
CA ALA A 160 6.31 -32.72 -17.73
C ALA A 160 6.41 -32.68 -19.27
N VAL A 161 5.91 -31.62 -19.90
CA VAL A 161 5.87 -31.49 -21.36
C VAL A 161 7.20 -30.97 -21.90
N TYR A 162 7.80 -29.96 -21.25
CA TYR A 162 8.95 -29.24 -21.79
C TYR A 162 10.26 -29.49 -21.04
N GLY A 163 10.24 -30.21 -19.92
CA GLY A 163 11.42 -30.38 -19.06
C GLY A 163 11.91 -29.07 -18.44
N GLN A 164 11.04 -28.06 -18.37
CA GLN A 164 11.36 -26.75 -17.81
C GLN A 164 11.57 -26.86 -16.30
N ASP A 165 12.68 -26.32 -15.78
CA ASP A 165 12.82 -26.13 -14.34
C ASP A 165 11.85 -25.03 -13.89
N VAL A 166 10.87 -25.43 -13.10
CA VAL A 166 9.81 -24.57 -12.55
C VAL A 166 9.91 -24.39 -11.04
N GLU A 167 10.91 -24.99 -10.38
CA GLU A 167 10.98 -25.05 -8.92
C GLU A 167 11.04 -23.63 -8.32
N SER A 168 11.74 -22.69 -8.98
CA SER A 168 11.81 -21.29 -8.54
C SER A 168 10.48 -20.51 -8.58
N PHE A 169 9.44 -21.04 -9.25
CA PHE A 169 8.11 -20.42 -9.34
C PHE A 169 7.10 -21.02 -8.35
N ARG A 170 7.41 -22.16 -7.69
CA ARG A 170 6.49 -22.83 -6.75
C ARG A 170 6.34 -22.08 -5.43
N GLY A 171 7.30 -21.22 -5.06
CA GLY A 171 7.38 -20.58 -3.74
C GLY A 171 6.12 -19.80 -3.34
N TRP A 172 5.67 -18.88 -4.20
CA TRP A 172 4.53 -18.01 -3.90
C TRP A 172 3.20 -18.77 -3.79
N PRO A 173 2.84 -19.66 -4.74
CA PRO A 173 1.66 -20.50 -4.58
C PRO A 173 1.64 -21.30 -3.28
N LEU A 174 2.80 -21.85 -2.86
CA LEU A 174 2.91 -22.60 -1.61
C LEU A 174 2.73 -21.71 -0.37
N ILE A 175 3.28 -20.49 -0.37
CA ILE A 175 3.08 -19.51 0.72
C ILE A 175 1.59 -19.14 0.84
N LYS A 176 0.92 -18.87 -0.29
CA LYS A 176 -0.52 -18.56 -0.33
C LYS A 176 -1.39 -19.71 0.18
N LEU A 177 -0.98 -20.96 -0.05
CA LEU A 177 -1.61 -22.17 0.51
C LEU A 177 -1.27 -22.40 1.99
N LYS A 178 -0.52 -21.48 2.63
CA LYS A 178 0.02 -21.60 4.00
C LYS A 178 0.93 -22.83 4.19
N GLN A 179 1.51 -23.35 3.10
CA GLN A 179 2.44 -24.48 3.12
C GLN A 179 3.89 -23.99 3.27
N TYR A 180 4.17 -23.24 4.33
CA TYR A 180 5.44 -22.52 4.52
C TYR A 180 6.67 -23.44 4.48
N GLU A 181 6.61 -24.63 5.09
CA GLU A 181 7.71 -25.60 5.02
C GLU A 181 7.93 -26.16 3.61
N ALA A 182 6.86 -26.38 2.85
CA ALA A 182 6.98 -26.79 1.45
C ALA A 182 7.65 -25.68 0.61
N ALA A 183 7.26 -24.42 0.84
CA ALA A 183 7.89 -23.26 0.19
C ALA A 183 9.39 -23.15 0.54
N ARG A 184 9.76 -23.30 1.82
CA ARG A 184 11.17 -23.32 2.26
C ARG A 184 11.96 -24.45 1.62
N ASN A 185 11.39 -25.66 1.55
CA ASN A 185 12.06 -26.81 0.94
C ASN A 185 12.23 -26.62 -0.57
N SER A 186 11.22 -26.08 -1.25
CA SER A 186 11.28 -25.71 -2.67
C SER A 186 12.41 -24.70 -2.94
N ALA A 187 12.46 -23.62 -2.16
CA ALA A 187 13.52 -22.62 -2.26
C ALA A 187 14.92 -23.22 -2.00
N ARG A 188 15.07 -24.09 -1.00
CA ARG A 188 16.36 -24.76 -0.74
C ARG A 188 16.84 -25.60 -1.91
N LYS A 189 15.93 -26.32 -2.60
CA LYS A 189 16.30 -27.07 -3.82
C LYS A 189 16.84 -26.15 -4.91
N VAL A 190 16.22 -24.99 -5.12
CA VAL A 190 16.73 -24.00 -6.09
C VAL A 190 18.13 -23.53 -5.66
N LEU A 191 18.33 -23.22 -4.38
CA LEU A 191 19.63 -22.78 -3.87
C LEU A 191 20.73 -23.84 -3.95
N GLU A 192 20.37 -25.13 -3.96
CA GLU A 192 21.28 -26.27 -4.09
C GLU A 192 21.64 -26.57 -5.56
N ASN A 193 20.69 -26.40 -6.48
CA ASN A 193 20.79 -26.92 -7.85
C ASN A 193 20.93 -25.84 -8.93
N ASP A 194 20.55 -24.59 -8.64
CA ASP A 194 20.54 -23.50 -9.60
C ASP A 194 21.68 -22.49 -9.32
N ALA A 195 22.33 -22.07 -10.41
CA ALA A 195 23.39 -21.08 -10.42
C ALA A 195 22.93 -19.72 -10.94
N ASP A 196 21.71 -19.61 -11.51
CA ASP A 196 21.13 -18.34 -11.96
C ASP A 196 20.89 -17.42 -10.75
N PRO A 197 21.56 -16.25 -10.68
CA PRO A 197 21.39 -15.32 -9.57
C PRO A 197 19.94 -14.87 -9.38
N ARG A 198 19.15 -14.77 -10.46
CA ARG A 198 17.73 -14.37 -10.37
C ARG A 198 16.87 -15.46 -9.72
N ALA A 199 17.04 -16.72 -10.13
CA ALA A 199 16.38 -17.85 -9.48
C ALA A 199 16.77 -17.99 -8.00
N ARG A 200 18.06 -17.81 -7.68
CA ARG A 200 18.56 -17.84 -6.30
C ARG A 200 18.04 -16.69 -5.45
N ALA A 201 17.96 -15.47 -5.99
CA ALA A 201 17.37 -14.32 -5.31
C ALA A 201 15.89 -14.56 -4.99
N ARG A 202 15.11 -15.08 -5.97
CA ARG A 202 13.71 -15.49 -5.74
C ARG A 202 13.58 -16.56 -4.66
N ALA A 203 14.49 -17.52 -4.61
CA ALA A 203 14.50 -18.56 -3.58
C ALA A 203 14.77 -17.99 -2.17
N TRP A 204 15.76 -17.09 -2.02
CA TRP A 204 15.98 -16.39 -0.76
C TRP A 204 14.78 -15.53 -0.35
N ASN A 205 14.17 -14.81 -1.30
CA ASN A 205 12.97 -14.03 -1.04
C ASN A 205 11.78 -14.91 -0.64
N THR A 206 11.64 -16.10 -1.22
CA THR A 206 10.63 -17.10 -0.82
C THR A 206 10.82 -17.51 0.64
N ILE A 207 12.07 -17.73 1.09
CA ILE A 207 12.35 -18.04 2.50
C ILE A 207 12.01 -16.84 3.39
N CYS A 208 12.46 -15.63 3.02
CA CYS A 208 12.14 -14.38 3.71
C CYS A 208 10.63 -14.21 3.92
N ALA A 209 9.84 -14.34 2.85
CA ALA A 209 8.40 -14.18 2.90
C ALA A 209 7.67 -15.33 3.63
N ALA A 210 8.16 -16.57 3.52
CA ALA A 210 7.59 -17.69 4.27
C ALA A 210 7.82 -17.53 5.78
N ASP A 211 8.98 -17.01 6.19
CA ASP A 211 9.29 -16.68 7.57
C ASP A 211 8.39 -15.56 8.07
N LEU A 212 8.29 -14.48 7.28
CA LEU A 212 7.42 -13.32 7.50
C LEU A 212 5.95 -13.72 7.67
N ALA A 213 5.42 -14.55 6.77
CA ALA A 213 4.01 -14.95 6.78
C ALA A 213 3.65 -15.97 7.87
N SER A 214 4.65 -16.68 8.41
CA SER A 214 4.42 -17.70 9.43
C SER A 214 4.14 -17.10 10.82
N LEU A 215 3.49 -17.88 11.69
CA LEU A 215 3.34 -17.52 13.11
C LEU A 215 4.64 -17.72 13.90
N THR A 216 5.68 -18.29 13.29
CA THR A 216 6.96 -18.55 13.93
C THR A 216 7.71 -17.23 14.15
N PRO A 217 8.30 -16.99 15.34
CA PRO A 217 9.10 -15.79 15.57
C PRO A 217 10.26 -15.70 14.58
N VAL A 218 10.34 -14.58 13.86
CA VAL A 218 11.52 -14.24 13.06
C VAL A 218 12.61 -13.74 14.00
N SER A 219 13.85 -14.16 13.76
CA SER A 219 15.00 -13.79 14.61
C SER A 219 16.04 -12.92 13.90
N SER A 220 15.96 -12.78 12.58
CA SER A 220 16.89 -11.99 11.76
C SER A 220 16.35 -11.76 10.33
N PRO A 221 16.68 -10.63 9.69
CA PRO A 221 16.37 -10.36 8.28
C PRO A 221 17.28 -11.09 7.26
N SER A 222 18.14 -12.02 7.71
CA SER A 222 19.21 -12.60 6.90
C SER A 222 18.79 -13.23 5.57
N ALA A 223 17.61 -13.83 5.47
CA ALA A 223 17.10 -14.37 4.20
C ALA A 223 16.79 -13.24 3.20
N CYS A 224 16.18 -12.15 3.66
CA CYS A 224 15.86 -11.00 2.84
C CYS A 224 17.13 -10.27 2.38
N GLU A 225 18.12 -10.12 3.28
CA GLU A 225 19.43 -9.55 2.93
C GLU A 225 20.15 -10.37 1.85
N ARG A 226 20.07 -11.71 1.94
CA ARG A 226 20.65 -12.60 0.91
C ARG A 226 19.94 -12.45 -0.43
N ALA A 227 18.61 -12.29 -0.44
CA ALA A 227 17.87 -12.02 -1.67
C ALA A 227 18.36 -10.74 -2.36
N ILE A 228 18.48 -9.65 -1.61
CA ILE A 228 18.96 -8.35 -2.10
C ILE A 228 20.41 -8.41 -2.63
N ASN A 229 21.27 -9.20 -1.98
CA ASN A 229 22.67 -9.34 -2.36
C ASN A 229 22.87 -10.21 -3.61
N GLU A 230 22.09 -11.28 -3.77
CA GLU A 230 22.15 -12.18 -4.95
C GLU A 230 21.59 -11.49 -6.21
N GLU A 231 20.68 -10.52 -6.06
CA GLU A 231 20.21 -9.66 -7.15
C GLU A 231 21.25 -8.62 -7.61
N ASN A 232 22.22 -8.27 -6.76
CA ASN A 232 23.23 -7.23 -7.03
C ASN A 232 24.67 -7.74 -7.30
N PRO A 233 24.92 -8.66 -8.25
CA PRO A 233 26.28 -8.98 -8.67
C PRO A 233 26.74 -7.94 -9.73
N LEU A 234 26.99 -6.70 -9.31
CA LEU A 234 27.80 -5.69 -10.01
C LEU A 234 27.37 -5.13 -11.39
N GLU A 235 26.38 -5.66 -12.13
CA GLU A 235 26.12 -5.21 -13.53
C GLU A 235 24.65 -5.28 -14.03
N LEU A 236 23.63 -5.09 -13.18
CA LEU A 236 22.25 -4.89 -13.66
C LEU A 236 21.90 -3.39 -13.65
N SER A 237 21.37 -2.88 -14.77
CA SER A 237 20.97 -1.48 -14.91
C SER A 237 20.04 -1.08 -13.78
N SER A 238 20.13 0.19 -13.35
CA SER A 238 19.37 0.79 -12.24
C SER A 238 17.83 0.70 -12.31
N SER A 239 17.27 0.07 -13.34
CA SER A 239 15.85 -0.27 -13.49
C SER A 239 15.44 -1.61 -12.87
N ASP A 240 16.41 -2.50 -12.58
CA ASP A 240 16.15 -3.91 -12.27
C ASP A 240 16.20 -4.22 -10.76
N THR A 241 16.32 -3.23 -9.87
CA THR A 241 16.20 -3.49 -8.43
C THR A 241 14.74 -3.84 -8.10
N ASP A 242 14.49 -5.09 -7.72
CA ASP A 242 13.16 -5.54 -7.31
C ASP A 242 12.79 -4.87 -5.98
N THR A 243 11.88 -3.89 -6.04
CA THR A 243 11.42 -3.19 -4.85
C THR A 243 10.74 -4.14 -3.87
N VAL A 244 10.25 -5.31 -4.33
CA VAL A 244 9.65 -6.36 -3.49
C VAL A 244 10.65 -6.88 -2.46
N TYR A 245 11.91 -7.11 -2.83
CA TYR A 245 12.90 -7.66 -1.89
C TYR A 245 13.22 -6.66 -0.78
N LEU A 246 13.34 -5.38 -1.14
CA LEU A 246 13.59 -4.30 -0.18
C LEU A 246 12.37 -4.05 0.72
N THR A 247 11.15 -4.09 0.18
CA THR A 247 9.93 -3.91 0.99
C THR A 247 9.72 -5.09 1.93
N ASN A 248 9.94 -6.33 1.48
CA ASN A 248 9.88 -7.51 2.35
C ASN A 248 10.92 -7.43 3.47
N ALA A 249 12.15 -6.98 3.17
CA ALA A 249 13.17 -6.73 4.19
C ALA A 249 12.75 -5.63 5.19
N SER A 250 12.05 -4.60 4.71
CA SER A 250 11.49 -3.55 5.58
C SER A 250 10.42 -4.11 6.53
N GLU A 251 9.54 -4.99 6.06
CA GLU A 251 8.52 -5.62 6.89
C GLU A 251 9.12 -6.55 7.94
N VAL A 252 10.14 -7.35 7.58
CA VAL A 252 10.86 -8.16 8.57
C VAL A 252 11.53 -7.25 9.61
N ALA A 253 12.21 -6.19 9.20
CA ALA A 253 12.83 -5.24 10.12
C ALA A 253 11.80 -4.61 11.07
N LEU A 254 10.60 -4.24 10.59
CA LEU A 254 9.52 -3.74 11.43
C LEU A 254 9.02 -4.78 12.42
N SER A 255 8.86 -6.05 12.01
CA SER A 255 8.47 -7.14 12.93
C SER A 255 9.51 -7.40 14.03
N LEU A 256 10.77 -6.99 13.80
CA LEU A 256 11.87 -7.01 14.76
C LEU A 256 12.01 -5.70 15.55
N LEU A 257 11.10 -4.74 15.35
CA LEU A 257 11.14 -3.38 15.92
C LEU A 257 12.38 -2.56 15.52
N GLU A 258 13.03 -2.91 14.41
CA GLU A 258 14.18 -2.22 13.82
C GLU A 258 13.72 -1.10 12.87
N ILE A 259 12.98 -0.13 13.41
CA ILE A 259 12.27 0.90 12.62
C ILE A 259 13.20 1.71 11.71
N GLU A 260 14.39 2.08 12.20
CA GLU A 260 15.38 2.82 11.39
C GLU A 260 15.91 1.99 10.20
N GLN A 261 16.10 0.70 10.42
CA GLN A 261 16.55 -0.22 9.37
C GLN A 261 15.45 -0.44 8.32
N ALA A 262 14.18 -0.51 8.74
CA ALA A 262 13.05 -0.55 7.83
C ALA A 262 12.98 0.69 6.94
N GLU A 263 13.20 1.89 7.49
CA GLU A 263 13.26 3.12 6.72
C GLU A 263 14.43 3.17 5.74
N ASP A 264 15.61 2.62 6.09
CA ASP A 264 16.73 2.50 5.14
C ASP A 264 16.35 1.65 3.93
N TYR A 265 15.71 0.49 4.16
CA TYR A 265 15.24 -0.37 3.07
C TYR A 265 14.23 0.35 2.16
N LEU A 266 13.25 1.05 2.74
CA LEU A 266 12.26 1.82 1.97
C LEU A 266 12.89 2.98 1.21
N SER A 267 13.81 3.71 1.83
CA SER A 267 14.57 4.78 1.18
C SER A 267 15.36 4.27 -0.03
N ARG A 268 15.95 3.07 0.07
CA ARG A 268 16.62 2.42 -1.05
C ARG A 268 15.65 1.98 -2.14
N ALA A 269 14.51 1.39 -1.77
CA ALA A 269 13.47 0.97 -2.71
C ALA A 269 12.89 2.17 -3.48
N ALA A 270 12.71 3.30 -2.81
CA ALA A 270 12.18 4.53 -3.36
C ALA A 270 13.13 5.27 -4.33
N ARG A 271 14.39 4.84 -4.48
CA ARG A 271 15.37 5.49 -5.39
C ARG A 271 15.02 5.29 -6.85
N TYR A 272 14.37 4.17 -7.18
CA TYR A 272 14.04 3.78 -8.55
C TYR A 272 12.54 3.53 -8.67
N LEU A 273 11.89 4.22 -9.61
CA LEU A 273 10.49 3.98 -9.92
C LEU A 273 10.42 2.78 -10.87
N ASN A 274 10.04 1.62 -10.34
CA ASN A 274 9.75 0.43 -11.13
C ASN A 274 8.22 0.33 -11.34
N PRO A 275 7.67 0.65 -12.52
CA PRO A 275 6.22 0.61 -12.78
C PRO A 275 5.65 -0.82 -12.83
N ASP A 276 6.51 -1.83 -12.97
CA ASP A 276 6.13 -3.24 -13.08
C ASP A 276 6.09 -3.93 -11.70
N SER A 277 6.61 -3.27 -10.67
CA SER A 277 6.67 -3.85 -9.33
C SER A 277 5.34 -3.75 -8.60
N VAL A 278 4.94 -4.84 -7.95
CA VAL A 278 3.76 -4.89 -7.09
C VAL A 278 3.98 -4.13 -5.78
N ALA A 279 5.22 -4.02 -5.31
CA ALA A 279 5.53 -3.40 -4.03
C ALA A 279 5.87 -1.92 -4.19
N ASP A 280 4.89 -1.04 -3.93
CA ASP A 280 5.11 0.41 -3.88
C ASP A 280 5.75 0.82 -2.54
N PRO A 281 7.02 1.26 -2.52
CA PRO A 281 7.69 1.65 -1.28
C PRO A 281 7.07 2.89 -0.63
N TRP A 282 6.32 3.71 -1.37
CA TRP A 282 5.68 4.91 -0.84
C TRP A 282 4.45 4.60 0.02
N ILE A 283 3.78 3.46 -0.19
CA ILE A 283 2.71 2.98 0.71
C ILE A 283 3.27 2.82 2.12
N TYR A 284 4.37 2.08 2.24
CA TYR A 284 5.07 1.82 3.50
C TYR A 284 5.70 3.07 4.11
N THR A 285 6.29 3.93 3.26
CA THR A 285 6.85 5.20 3.72
C THR A 285 5.77 6.09 4.31
N LEU A 286 4.62 6.21 3.64
CA LEU A 286 3.46 6.96 4.13
C LEU A 286 2.95 6.40 5.46
N TYR A 287 2.82 5.07 5.54
CA TYR A 287 2.40 4.38 6.76
C TYR A 287 3.32 4.72 7.95
N LEU A 288 4.63 4.54 7.80
CA LEU A 288 5.60 4.75 8.89
C LEU A 288 5.73 6.23 9.29
N THR A 289 5.87 7.11 8.30
CA THR A 289 5.99 8.55 8.57
C THR A 289 4.74 9.11 9.26
N LEU A 290 3.55 8.61 8.90
CA LEU A 290 2.30 8.96 9.58
C LEU A 290 2.31 8.47 11.04
N ASN A 291 2.67 7.21 11.31
CA ASN A 291 2.75 6.66 12.68
C ASN A 291 3.69 7.46 13.58
N GLN A 292 4.76 7.98 13.00
CA GLN A 292 5.78 8.80 13.66
C GLN A 292 5.42 10.29 13.77
N GLY A 293 4.23 10.69 13.33
CA GLY A 293 3.80 12.10 13.37
C GLY A 293 4.62 13.02 12.46
N ARG A 294 5.39 12.47 11.51
CA ARG A 294 6.12 13.23 10.48
C ARG A 294 5.17 13.62 9.34
N PHE A 295 4.17 14.43 9.66
CA PHE A 295 3.01 14.69 8.80
C PHE A 295 3.36 15.29 7.42
N GLU A 296 4.37 16.15 7.34
CA GLU A 296 4.84 16.72 6.07
C GLU A 296 5.56 15.67 5.21
N GLU A 297 6.34 14.78 5.82
CA GLU A 297 6.98 13.67 5.12
C GLU A 297 5.94 12.64 4.65
N ALA A 298 4.93 12.37 5.47
CA ALA A 298 3.77 11.58 5.08
C ALA A 298 3.04 12.22 3.88
N HIS A 299 2.80 13.52 3.89
CA HIS A 299 2.19 14.21 2.75
C HIS A 299 3.04 14.07 1.47
N SER A 300 4.36 14.28 1.57
CA SER A 300 5.31 14.07 0.46
C SER A 300 5.31 12.62 -0.06
N ALA A 301 5.25 11.63 0.84
CA ALA A 301 5.14 10.21 0.46
C ALA A 301 3.83 9.94 -0.28
N LEU A 302 2.70 10.51 0.15
CA LEU A 302 1.41 10.41 -0.55
C LEU A 302 1.49 10.97 -1.97
N GLU A 303 2.10 12.15 -2.16
CA GLU A 303 2.28 12.73 -3.49
C GLU A 303 3.13 11.83 -4.39
N ARG A 304 4.21 11.26 -3.85
CA ARG A 304 5.10 10.36 -4.62
C ARG A 304 4.45 9.03 -4.97
N MET A 305 3.69 8.46 -4.05
CA MET A 305 2.86 7.27 -4.28
C MET A 305 1.89 7.50 -5.45
N LEU A 306 1.23 8.67 -5.51
CA LEU A 306 0.35 9.03 -6.62
C LEU A 306 1.08 9.14 -7.96
N ILE A 307 2.30 9.70 -7.97
CA ILE A 307 3.12 9.81 -9.18
C ILE A 307 3.54 8.43 -9.68
N TRP A 308 3.90 7.52 -8.77
CA TRP A 308 4.26 6.15 -9.12
C TRP A 308 3.06 5.39 -9.68
N ARG A 309 1.90 5.49 -9.03
CA ARG A 309 0.65 4.87 -9.48
C ARG A 309 0.22 5.33 -10.89
N GLU A 310 0.46 6.59 -11.26
CA GLU A 310 0.19 7.09 -12.63
C GLU A 310 1.02 6.40 -13.71
N GLN A 311 2.16 5.80 -13.35
CA GLN A 311 3.12 5.17 -14.26
C GLN A 311 3.04 3.65 -14.24
N GLN A 312 2.32 3.10 -13.26
CA GLN A 312 2.23 1.67 -12.98
C GLN A 312 1.49 0.92 -14.10
N GLU A 313 1.95 -0.30 -14.41
CA GLU A 313 1.28 -1.14 -15.39
C GLU A 313 -0.14 -1.54 -14.92
N PRO A 314 -1.14 -1.63 -15.83
CA PRO A 314 -2.53 -1.91 -15.47
C PRO A 314 -2.74 -3.20 -14.67
N ILE A 315 -2.00 -4.27 -14.99
CA ILE A 315 -2.03 -5.53 -14.24
C ILE A 315 -1.60 -5.34 -12.79
N VAL A 316 -0.58 -4.54 -12.53
CA VAL A 316 -0.07 -4.29 -11.19
C VAL A 316 -1.04 -3.37 -10.44
N SER A 317 -1.65 -2.41 -11.13
CA SER A 317 -2.65 -1.50 -10.54
C SER A 317 -3.86 -2.25 -9.95
N VAL A 318 -4.30 -3.36 -10.56
CA VAL A 318 -5.41 -4.16 -10.00
C VAL A 318 -4.99 -5.04 -8.80
N MET A 319 -3.69 -5.10 -8.49
CA MET A 319 -3.14 -5.91 -7.40
C MET A 319 -2.89 -5.11 -6.12
N ASN A 320 -2.76 -3.77 -6.20
CA ASN A 320 -2.42 -2.94 -5.04
C ASN A 320 -3.26 -1.66 -4.88
N ARG A 321 -4.27 -1.47 -5.71
CA ARG A 321 -5.13 -0.27 -5.69
C ARG A 321 -5.87 -0.08 -4.37
N ALA A 322 -6.43 -1.15 -3.80
CA ALA A 322 -7.15 -1.07 -2.54
C ALA A 322 -6.20 -0.65 -1.42
N GLU A 323 -4.96 -1.16 -1.41
CA GLU A 323 -3.93 -0.75 -0.46
C GLU A 323 -3.59 0.75 -0.56
N HIS A 324 -3.40 1.28 -1.77
CA HIS A 324 -3.23 2.71 -2.01
C HIS A 324 -4.40 3.53 -1.43
N PHE A 325 -5.63 3.06 -1.63
CA PHE A 325 -6.82 3.72 -1.09
C PHE A 325 -6.86 3.69 0.44
N LEU A 326 -6.45 2.59 1.07
CA LEU A 326 -6.48 2.45 2.52
C LEU A 326 -5.43 3.30 3.22
N VAL A 327 -4.19 3.31 2.73
CA VAL A 327 -3.14 4.16 3.30
C VAL A 327 -3.49 5.65 3.11
N SER A 328 -4.03 6.01 1.94
CA SER A 328 -4.56 7.36 1.68
C SER A 328 -5.72 7.72 2.60
N ALA A 329 -6.64 6.78 2.85
CA ALA A 329 -7.78 7.00 3.74
C ALA A 329 -7.34 7.27 5.18
N ASN A 330 -6.31 6.57 5.68
CA ASN A 330 -5.75 6.87 7.01
C ASN A 330 -5.16 8.27 7.08
N PHE A 331 -4.34 8.65 6.09
CA PHE A 331 -3.79 10.01 6.01
C PHE A 331 -4.91 11.06 5.97
N LEU A 332 -5.89 10.91 5.08
CA LEU A 332 -7.02 11.84 4.94
C LEU A 332 -7.84 11.94 6.23
N MET A 333 -8.05 10.83 6.93
CA MET A 333 -8.77 10.82 8.20
C MET A 333 -8.04 11.62 9.29
N VAL A 334 -6.73 11.45 9.41
CA VAL A 334 -5.88 12.21 10.36
C VAL A 334 -5.77 13.69 9.92
N ALA A 335 -5.73 13.95 8.62
CA ALA A 335 -5.75 15.29 8.03
C ALA A 335 -7.09 16.04 8.17
N GLY A 336 -8.16 15.38 8.62
CA GLY A 336 -9.48 15.99 8.81
C GLY A 336 -10.41 15.90 7.60
N TYR A 337 -10.05 15.13 6.58
CA TYR A 337 -10.86 14.83 5.38
C TYR A 337 -11.55 13.46 5.50
N ALA A 338 -12.22 13.22 6.62
CA ALA A 338 -12.81 11.91 6.91
C ALA A 338 -13.90 11.47 5.90
N ASP A 339 -14.65 12.40 5.31
CA ASP A 339 -15.60 12.10 4.23
C ASP A 339 -14.91 11.47 3.00
N ASP A 340 -13.73 11.95 2.64
CA ASP A 340 -12.96 11.39 1.52
C ASP A 340 -12.33 10.04 1.92
N ALA A 341 -11.86 9.90 3.16
CA ALA A 341 -11.42 8.62 3.71
C ALA A 341 -12.53 7.55 3.69
N ILE A 342 -13.78 7.92 3.97
CA ILE A 342 -14.95 7.04 3.83
C ILE A 342 -15.11 6.55 2.40
N LYS A 343 -15.01 7.44 1.41
CA LYS A 343 -15.18 7.07 -0.01
C LYS A 343 -14.06 6.14 -0.47
N LEU A 344 -12.80 6.42 -0.12
CA LEU A 344 -11.66 5.57 -0.46
C LEU A 344 -11.76 4.18 0.16
N SER A 345 -12.00 4.10 1.48
CA SER A 345 -12.15 2.81 2.18
C SER A 345 -13.37 2.02 1.68
N GLN A 346 -14.47 2.68 1.32
CA GLN A 346 -15.61 2.02 0.69
C GLN A 346 -15.28 1.51 -0.71
N THR A 347 -14.50 2.27 -1.48
CA THR A 347 -14.05 1.86 -2.82
C THR A 347 -13.13 0.65 -2.73
N ALA A 348 -12.18 0.64 -1.79
CA ALA A 348 -11.33 -0.51 -1.49
C ALA A 348 -12.17 -1.78 -1.20
N MET A 349 -13.20 -1.69 -0.36
CA MET A 349 -14.11 -2.82 -0.07
C MET A 349 -14.94 -3.28 -1.28
N ASN A 350 -15.25 -2.40 -2.23
CA ASN A 350 -16.06 -2.71 -3.40
C ASN A 350 -15.22 -3.19 -4.59
N GLN A 351 -13.92 -2.92 -4.56
CA GLN A 351 -12.96 -3.22 -5.61
C GLN A 351 -11.71 -3.83 -4.97
N PRO A 352 -11.84 -5.02 -4.33
CA PRO A 352 -10.72 -5.65 -3.65
C PRO A 352 -9.59 -5.96 -4.62
N ASP A 353 -8.38 -5.92 -4.09
CA ASP A 353 -7.15 -6.23 -4.82
C ASP A 353 -7.07 -7.72 -5.18
N ARG A 354 -6.36 -8.00 -6.27
CA ARG A 354 -6.04 -9.36 -6.71
C ARG A 354 -4.71 -9.77 -6.06
N ASN A 355 -4.82 -10.43 -4.90
CA ASN A 355 -3.71 -10.60 -3.95
C ASN A 355 -2.84 -11.83 -4.20
N GLY A 356 -2.87 -12.41 -5.41
CA GLY A 356 -2.07 -13.61 -5.73
C GLY A 356 -0.56 -13.41 -5.59
N SER A 357 -0.10 -12.16 -5.67
CA SER A 357 1.31 -11.79 -5.43
C SER A 357 1.60 -11.21 -4.05
N TYR A 358 0.67 -11.27 -3.11
CA TYR A 358 0.88 -10.85 -1.72
C TYR A 358 0.72 -12.03 -0.77
N SER A 359 1.53 -12.09 0.28
CA SER A 359 1.39 -13.07 1.36
C SER A 359 0.08 -12.90 2.17
N ALA A 360 -0.49 -11.68 2.23
CA ALA A 360 -1.80 -11.40 2.83
C ALA A 360 -2.93 -12.30 2.32
N ASP A 361 -3.87 -12.66 3.20
CA ASP A 361 -5.17 -13.21 2.79
C ASP A 361 -6.14 -12.10 2.35
N GLU A 362 -7.02 -12.38 1.39
CA GLU A 362 -8.03 -11.42 0.91
C GLU A 362 -8.96 -10.96 2.04
N ALA A 363 -9.33 -11.89 2.93
CA ALA A 363 -10.17 -11.60 4.09
C ALA A 363 -9.53 -10.56 5.03
N GLN A 364 -8.19 -10.53 5.14
CA GLN A 364 -7.48 -9.59 6.00
C GLN A 364 -7.54 -8.16 5.43
N LYS A 365 -7.33 -7.98 4.12
CA LYS A 365 -7.46 -6.66 3.47
C LYS A 365 -8.89 -6.14 3.57
N ASP A 366 -9.87 -7.01 3.38
CA ASP A 366 -11.29 -6.67 3.53
C ASP A 366 -11.65 -6.27 4.98
N ALA A 367 -11.09 -6.98 5.97
CA ALA A 367 -11.28 -6.67 7.38
C ALA A 367 -10.69 -5.30 7.73
N TYR A 368 -9.50 -5.01 7.23
CA TYR A 368 -8.84 -3.72 7.39
C TYR A 368 -9.63 -2.59 6.72
N ALA A 369 -10.11 -2.80 5.49
CA ALA A 369 -10.92 -1.81 4.79
C ALA A 369 -12.22 -1.48 5.53
N ALA A 370 -12.87 -2.49 6.11
CA ALA A 370 -14.04 -2.31 6.95
C ALA A 370 -13.72 -1.56 8.26
N LEU A 371 -12.57 -1.84 8.89
CA LEU A 371 -12.08 -1.15 10.09
C LEU A 371 -11.85 0.34 9.81
N VAL A 372 -11.13 0.68 8.74
CA VAL A 372 -10.87 2.07 8.33
C VAL A 372 -12.17 2.78 7.99
N ASN A 373 -13.08 2.15 7.25
CA ASN A 373 -14.38 2.76 6.90
C ASN A 373 -15.22 3.07 8.14
N MET A 374 -15.25 2.15 9.10
CA MET A 374 -15.94 2.33 10.37
C MET A 374 -15.36 3.51 11.15
N HIS A 375 -14.03 3.56 11.27
CA HIS A 375 -13.35 4.60 12.04
C HIS A 375 -13.50 5.98 11.35
N ALA A 376 -13.33 6.05 10.04
CA ALA A 376 -13.56 7.28 9.25
C ALA A 376 -15.00 7.77 9.36
N SER A 377 -15.99 6.86 9.34
CA SER A 377 -17.41 7.20 9.53
C SER A 377 -17.69 7.80 10.91
N ARG A 378 -17.02 7.28 11.96
CA ARG A 378 -17.10 7.82 13.33
C ARG A 378 -16.43 9.20 13.43
N VAL A 379 -15.26 9.38 12.82
CA VAL A 379 -14.58 10.68 12.78
C VAL A 379 -15.42 11.71 12.04
N GLN A 380 -15.97 11.37 10.87
CA GLN A 380 -16.85 12.27 10.14
C GLN A 380 -18.10 12.61 10.95
N LEU A 381 -18.65 11.67 11.72
CA LEU A 381 -19.77 11.94 12.62
C LEU A 381 -19.40 12.99 13.68
N GLU A 382 -18.19 12.96 14.25
CA GLU A 382 -17.72 14.00 15.18
C GLU A 382 -17.57 15.36 14.47
N ILE A 383 -17.00 15.38 13.26
CA ILE A 383 -16.90 16.60 12.45
C ILE A 383 -18.30 17.18 12.15
N GLU A 384 -19.29 16.36 11.82
CA GLU A 384 -20.67 16.84 11.60
C GLU A 384 -21.33 17.35 12.89
N LYS A 385 -21.02 16.77 14.06
CA LYS A 385 -21.50 17.29 15.34
C LYS A 385 -20.89 18.67 15.64
N GLU A 386 -19.60 18.87 15.35
CA GLU A 386 -18.93 20.18 15.46
C GLU A 386 -19.52 21.19 14.48
N ASN A 387 -19.76 20.79 13.23
CA ASN A 387 -20.36 21.64 12.20
C ASN A 387 -21.84 21.97 12.45
N SER A 388 -22.50 21.21 13.33
CA SER A 388 -23.89 21.48 13.73
C SER A 388 -24.04 22.67 14.67
N ILE A 389 -22.93 23.19 15.19
CA ILE A 389 -22.93 24.34 16.10
C ILE A 389 -23.46 25.59 15.37
N GLY A 390 -24.41 26.27 16.00
CA GLY A 390 -25.01 27.51 15.49
C GLY A 390 -26.10 27.31 14.43
N LEU A 391 -26.41 26.08 14.00
CA LEU A 391 -27.46 25.82 13.02
C LEU A 391 -28.87 26.15 13.53
N SER A 392 -29.76 26.49 12.60
CA SER A 392 -31.20 26.59 12.85
C SER A 392 -31.85 25.21 13.01
N TRP A 393 -33.08 25.16 13.52
CA TRP A 393 -33.80 23.90 13.72
C TRP A 393 -34.06 23.13 12.41
N ALA A 394 -34.30 23.83 11.30
CA ALA A 394 -34.54 23.22 10.00
C ALA A 394 -33.24 22.59 9.46
N GLU A 395 -32.11 23.29 9.60
CA GLU A 395 -30.79 22.77 9.25
C GLU A 395 -30.39 21.60 10.15
N MET A 396 -30.70 21.66 11.46
CA MET A 396 -30.48 20.56 12.38
C MET A 396 -31.25 19.29 12.00
N ALA A 397 -32.46 19.42 11.43
CA ALA A 397 -33.24 18.28 10.96
C ALA A 397 -32.57 17.59 9.76
N ALA A 398 -32.12 18.36 8.76
CA ALA A 398 -31.36 17.84 7.62
C ALA A 398 -30.05 17.16 8.06
N GLN A 399 -29.32 17.79 9.00
CA GLN A 399 -28.12 17.20 9.60
C GLN A 399 -28.42 15.96 10.45
N GLY A 400 -29.62 15.84 11.02
CA GLY A 400 -30.09 14.65 11.69
C GLY A 400 -30.03 13.40 10.80
N ALA A 401 -30.50 13.53 9.55
CA ALA A 401 -30.47 12.44 8.57
C ALA A 401 -29.03 12.05 8.18
N LYS A 402 -28.17 13.04 7.92
CA LYS A 402 -26.74 12.80 7.60
C LYS A 402 -26.03 12.07 8.74
N ARG A 403 -26.20 12.54 9.98
CA ARG A 403 -25.61 11.91 11.18
C ARG A 403 -26.15 10.49 11.41
N LEU A 404 -27.44 10.25 11.16
CA LEU A 404 -28.01 8.90 11.24
C LEU A 404 -27.41 7.98 10.16
N GLY A 405 -27.23 8.49 8.94
CA GLY A 405 -26.56 7.78 7.85
C GLY A 405 -25.14 7.35 8.23
N LEU A 406 -24.34 8.29 8.76
CA LEU A 406 -22.97 8.02 9.23
C LEU A 406 -22.93 6.99 10.37
N ARG A 407 -23.87 7.06 11.33
CA ARG A 407 -23.99 6.04 12.40
C ARG A 407 -24.30 4.66 11.84
N LEU A 408 -25.24 4.57 10.90
CA LEU A 408 -25.62 3.31 10.27
C LEU A 408 -24.46 2.74 9.46
N GLN A 409 -23.74 3.59 8.73
CA GLN A 409 -22.56 3.20 7.97
C GLN A 409 -21.46 2.67 8.90
N ALA A 410 -21.11 3.44 9.95
CA ALA A 410 -20.13 3.01 10.94
C ALA A 410 -20.51 1.66 11.56
N TRP A 411 -21.78 1.49 11.96
CA TRP A 411 -22.27 0.23 12.53
C TRP A 411 -22.16 -0.95 11.55
N ARG A 412 -22.54 -0.76 10.27
CA ARG A 412 -22.42 -1.82 9.25
C ARG A 412 -20.96 -2.21 9.00
N ALA A 413 -20.09 -1.22 8.86
CA ALA A 413 -18.66 -1.44 8.66
C ALA A 413 -18.03 -2.12 9.89
N GLU A 414 -18.42 -1.74 11.10
CA GLU A 414 -18.01 -2.40 12.35
C GLU A 414 -18.41 -3.88 12.38
N ARG A 415 -19.66 -4.20 12.02
CA ARG A 415 -20.13 -5.59 11.99
C ARG A 415 -19.40 -6.42 10.94
N ARG A 416 -19.10 -5.84 9.77
CA ARG A 416 -18.30 -6.49 8.73
C ARG A 416 -16.87 -6.74 9.22
N ALA A 417 -16.20 -5.72 9.78
CA ALA A 417 -14.86 -5.85 10.36
C ALA A 417 -14.84 -6.96 11.43
N ALA A 418 -15.77 -6.92 12.39
CA ALA A 418 -15.86 -7.93 13.44
C ALA A 418 -16.05 -9.34 12.90
N SER A 419 -16.86 -9.52 11.85
CA SER A 419 -17.08 -10.85 11.25
C SER A 419 -15.85 -11.39 10.53
N LEU A 420 -15.07 -10.53 9.88
CA LEU A 420 -13.88 -10.93 9.12
C LEU A 420 -12.67 -11.16 10.04
N PHE A 421 -12.57 -10.38 11.11
CA PHE A 421 -11.62 -10.61 12.20
C PHE A 421 -12.06 -11.70 13.18
N ALA A 422 -13.21 -12.38 13.00
CA ALA A 422 -13.66 -13.37 13.97
C ALA A 422 -12.79 -14.66 13.99
N ASP A 423 -11.97 -14.87 12.97
CA ASP A 423 -11.03 -15.98 12.92
C ASP A 423 -9.90 -15.77 13.95
N PHE A 424 -9.72 -16.76 14.83
CA PHE A 424 -8.78 -16.68 15.93
C PHE A 424 -7.32 -16.63 15.46
N GLU A 425 -6.94 -17.40 14.42
CA GLU A 425 -5.58 -17.38 13.88
C GLU A 425 -5.27 -16.03 13.25
N VAL A 426 -6.27 -15.42 12.59
CA VAL A 426 -6.15 -14.07 12.02
C VAL A 426 -5.92 -13.03 13.13
N LEU A 427 -6.70 -13.07 14.22
CA LEU A 427 -6.54 -12.15 15.35
C LEU A 427 -5.19 -12.34 16.05
N GLN A 428 -4.80 -13.58 16.28
CA GLN A 428 -3.53 -13.90 16.93
C GLN A 428 -2.34 -13.43 16.09
N SER A 429 -2.42 -13.60 14.77
CA SER A 429 -1.42 -13.06 13.86
C SER A 429 -1.34 -11.54 13.97
N ARG A 430 -2.49 -10.86 14.01
CA ARG A 430 -2.62 -9.41 13.93
C ARG A 430 -2.16 -8.65 15.16
N VAL A 431 -2.33 -9.20 16.36
CA VAL A 431 -1.93 -8.50 17.60
C VAL A 431 -0.42 -8.44 17.83
N ARG A 432 0.38 -9.06 16.95
CA ARG A 432 1.84 -8.93 16.98
C ARG A 432 2.22 -7.51 16.55
N PRO A 433 3.15 -6.83 17.26
CA PRO A 433 3.62 -5.51 16.83
C PRO A 433 4.16 -5.59 15.39
N TYR A 434 3.71 -4.67 14.54
CA TYR A 434 4.00 -4.66 13.12
C TYR A 434 3.76 -6.02 12.47
N ALA A 435 2.63 -6.66 12.81
CA ALA A 435 2.37 -8.02 12.36
C ALA A 435 2.56 -8.10 10.84
N PRO A 436 3.51 -8.90 10.40
CA PRO A 436 3.80 -9.07 8.99
C PRO A 436 2.61 -9.74 8.30
N LEU A 437 2.43 -9.53 6.98
CA LEU A 437 1.47 -10.18 6.04
C LEU A 437 0.81 -9.16 5.07
N ASP A 438 1.51 -8.15 4.54
CA ASP A 438 1.01 -7.16 3.55
C ASP A 438 -0.31 -6.41 3.87
N VAL A 439 -0.83 -6.49 5.10
CA VAL A 439 -1.98 -5.72 5.58
C VAL A 439 -1.58 -4.92 6.79
N HIS A 440 -0.99 -3.76 6.54
CA HIS A 440 -0.48 -2.86 7.58
C HIS A 440 -1.61 -2.07 8.22
N ILE A 441 -2.14 -2.60 9.32
CA ILE A 441 -3.02 -1.83 10.20
C ILE A 441 -2.14 -0.98 11.12
N PRO A 442 -2.29 0.36 11.13
CA PRO A 442 -1.46 1.21 11.96
C PRO A 442 -1.57 0.85 13.44
N GLU A 443 -0.44 0.81 14.15
CA GLU A 443 -0.37 0.49 15.59
C GLU A 443 -1.27 1.37 16.46
N TRP A 444 -1.55 2.61 16.03
CA TRP A 444 -2.49 3.51 16.70
C TRP A 444 -3.97 3.20 16.42
N LEU A 445 -4.25 2.49 15.33
CA LEU A 445 -5.59 2.06 14.90
C LEU A 445 -5.93 0.66 15.44
N GLU A 446 -4.95 -0.25 15.53
CA GLU A 446 -5.22 -1.64 15.96
C GLU A 446 -5.96 -1.77 17.30
N PRO A 447 -5.69 -0.95 18.34
CA PRO A 447 -6.44 -1.05 19.60
C PRO A 447 -7.96 -0.80 19.44
N GLU A 448 -8.43 -0.25 18.32
CA GLU A 448 -9.87 -0.21 18.00
C GLU A 448 -10.50 -1.60 17.95
N LEU A 449 -9.72 -2.64 17.63
CA LEU A 449 -10.18 -4.03 17.61
C LEU A 449 -10.75 -4.47 18.96
N VAL A 450 -10.29 -3.88 20.07
CA VAL A 450 -10.86 -4.13 21.41
C VAL A 450 -12.34 -3.77 21.48
N ALA A 451 -12.73 -2.64 20.90
CA ALA A 451 -14.12 -2.22 20.86
C ALA A 451 -14.94 -2.99 19.81
N VAL A 452 -14.30 -3.41 18.71
CA VAL A 452 -14.95 -4.13 17.59
C VAL A 452 -15.26 -5.58 17.95
N ILE A 453 -14.28 -6.28 18.51
CA ILE A 453 -14.36 -7.71 18.86
C ILE A 453 -14.93 -7.92 20.26
N GLY A 454 -14.55 -7.05 21.20
CA GLY A 454 -14.97 -7.09 22.60
C GLY A 454 -13.83 -7.40 23.56
N THR A 455 -13.91 -6.81 24.75
CA THR A 455 -12.83 -6.83 25.76
C THR A 455 -12.48 -8.23 26.26
N GLY A 456 -13.46 -9.12 26.38
CA GLY A 456 -13.26 -10.50 26.82
C GLY A 456 -12.45 -11.31 25.82
N ILE A 457 -12.90 -11.36 24.56
CA ILE A 457 -12.22 -12.13 23.50
C ILE A 457 -10.81 -11.58 23.28
N MET A 458 -10.65 -10.25 23.21
CA MET A 458 -9.33 -9.66 23.02
C MET A 458 -8.39 -9.92 24.20
N THR A 459 -8.90 -10.04 25.43
CA THR A 459 -8.07 -10.44 26.57
C THR A 459 -7.46 -11.82 26.35
N GLU A 460 -8.28 -12.81 25.99
CA GLU A 460 -7.81 -14.18 25.73
C GLU A 460 -6.84 -14.25 24.55
N VAL A 461 -7.14 -13.56 23.44
CA VAL A 461 -6.27 -13.48 22.26
C VAL A 461 -4.90 -12.90 22.64
N LEU A 462 -4.87 -11.80 23.38
CA LEU A 462 -3.63 -11.12 23.77
C LEU A 462 -2.81 -11.94 24.75
N ASP A 463 -3.47 -12.59 25.72
CA ASP A 463 -2.78 -13.42 26.71
C ASP A 463 -2.16 -14.65 26.03
N GLN A 464 -2.88 -15.28 25.09
CA GLN A 464 -2.31 -16.37 24.29
C GLN A 464 -1.20 -15.90 23.34
N ALA A 465 -1.34 -14.72 22.72
CA ALA A 465 -0.28 -14.15 21.89
C ALA A 465 0.98 -13.84 22.72
N LEU A 466 0.81 -13.34 23.95
CA LEU A 466 1.91 -13.11 24.89
C LEU A 466 2.62 -14.42 25.25
N GLU A 467 1.89 -15.48 25.57
CA GLU A 467 2.45 -16.82 25.83
C GLU A 467 3.23 -17.36 24.64
N ASN A 468 2.77 -17.07 23.42
CA ASN A 468 3.43 -17.43 22.17
C ASN A 468 4.61 -16.51 21.79
N GLY A 469 4.95 -15.52 22.63
CA GLY A 469 6.09 -14.64 22.43
C GLY A 469 5.84 -13.46 21.47
N ALA A 470 4.60 -13.14 21.12
CA ALA A 470 4.24 -12.02 20.24
C ALA A 470 4.84 -10.68 20.69
N PHE A 471 4.98 -10.50 22.00
CA PHE A 471 5.44 -9.25 22.62
C PHE A 471 6.84 -9.38 23.24
N GLN A 472 7.60 -10.42 22.91
CA GLN A 472 8.91 -10.70 23.52
C GLN A 472 9.93 -9.57 23.32
N LEU A 473 9.83 -8.83 22.21
CA LEU A 473 10.73 -7.73 21.89
C LEU A 473 10.37 -6.45 22.65
N ASN A 474 9.08 -6.24 22.92
CA ASN A 474 8.60 -5.12 23.71
C ASN A 474 7.17 -5.38 24.24
N ASP A 475 7.04 -5.59 25.54
CA ASP A 475 5.76 -5.84 26.22
C ASP A 475 4.86 -4.60 26.31
N SER A 476 5.38 -3.41 26.01
CA SER A 476 4.61 -2.16 26.04
C SER A 476 3.54 -2.09 24.96
N TYR A 477 3.69 -2.83 23.85
CA TYR A 477 2.60 -3.00 22.88
C TYR A 477 1.42 -3.78 23.48
N TYR A 478 1.68 -4.85 24.23
CA TYR A 478 0.63 -5.57 24.97
C TYR A 478 -0.05 -4.67 26.01
N GLN A 479 0.73 -3.86 26.73
CA GLN A 479 0.18 -2.89 27.69
C GLN A 479 -0.70 -1.83 27.01
N SER A 480 -0.40 -1.46 25.75
CA SER A 480 -1.24 -0.53 25.00
C SER A 480 -2.66 -1.08 24.76
N TYR A 481 -2.79 -2.37 24.47
CA TYR A 481 -4.07 -3.04 24.35
C TYR A 481 -4.77 -3.20 25.71
N LYS A 482 -4.03 -3.55 26.77
CA LYS A 482 -4.59 -3.65 28.14
C LYS A 482 -5.14 -2.31 28.61
N ALA A 483 -4.48 -1.20 28.30
CA ALA A 483 -4.99 0.13 28.60
C ALA A 483 -6.37 0.37 27.99
N GLU A 484 -6.56 0.01 26.72
CA GLU A 484 -7.87 0.13 26.04
C GLU A 484 -8.92 -0.81 26.65
N ILE A 485 -8.56 -2.08 26.93
CA ILE A 485 -9.45 -3.06 27.57
C ILE A 485 -9.94 -2.54 28.93
N MET A 486 -9.02 -2.10 29.80
CA MET A 486 -9.35 -1.63 31.14
C MET A 486 -10.17 -0.34 31.10
N TYR A 487 -9.85 0.56 30.16
CA TYR A 487 -10.61 1.78 29.94
C TYR A 487 -12.07 1.48 29.54
N LEU A 488 -12.27 0.58 28.57
CA LEU A 488 -13.61 0.17 28.12
C LEU A 488 -14.40 -0.56 29.22
N ASN A 489 -13.71 -1.30 30.09
CA ASN A 489 -14.28 -1.91 31.29
C ASN A 489 -14.50 -0.93 32.44
N LYS A 490 -14.16 0.37 32.27
CA LYS A 490 -14.24 1.43 33.30
C LYS A 490 -13.37 1.18 34.53
N ASN A 491 -12.35 0.35 34.42
CA ASN A 491 -11.32 0.17 35.43
C ASN A 491 -10.20 1.21 35.22
N PHE A 492 -10.48 2.46 35.59
CA PHE A 492 -9.62 3.60 35.28
C PHE A 492 -8.26 3.54 35.98
N GLU A 493 -8.16 2.95 37.17
CA GLU A 493 -6.88 2.76 37.87
C GLU A 493 -5.97 1.81 37.08
N ALA A 494 -6.49 0.63 36.71
CA ALA A 494 -5.72 -0.33 35.91
C ALA A 494 -5.43 0.21 34.50
N ALA A 495 -6.36 0.95 33.89
CA ALA A 495 -6.15 1.59 32.60
C ALA A 495 -5.02 2.62 32.67
N ALA A 496 -4.98 3.44 33.74
CA ALA A 496 -3.94 4.42 33.95
C ALA A 496 -2.56 3.75 34.14
N THR A 497 -2.49 2.67 34.94
CA THR A 497 -1.26 1.89 35.10
C THR A 497 -0.77 1.32 33.78
N ALA A 498 -1.62 0.62 33.03
CA ALA A 498 -1.24 0.02 31.76
C ALA A 498 -0.81 1.08 30.72
N ALA A 499 -1.54 2.20 30.63
CA ALA A 499 -1.19 3.29 29.74
C ALA A 499 0.15 3.94 30.11
N ALA A 500 0.41 4.17 31.40
CA ALA A 500 1.68 4.73 31.86
C ALA A 500 2.87 3.78 31.57
N THR A 501 2.69 2.48 31.82
CA THR A 501 3.70 1.45 31.48
C THR A 501 3.96 1.43 29.97
N ALA A 502 2.91 1.42 29.15
CA ALA A 502 3.04 1.45 27.70
C ALA A 502 3.77 2.71 27.21
N LEU A 503 3.40 3.89 27.71
CA LEU A 503 4.05 5.15 27.34
C LEU A 503 5.55 5.18 27.68
N ALA A 504 5.93 4.56 28.80
CA ALA A 504 7.32 4.52 29.26
C ALA A 504 8.20 3.59 28.42
N GLY A 505 7.67 2.48 27.89
CA GLY A 505 8.46 1.47 27.18
C GLY A 505 8.27 1.42 25.66
N LEU A 506 7.21 2.04 25.10
CA LEU A 506 7.05 2.11 23.65
C LEU A 506 8.19 2.93 23.00
N PRO A 507 8.63 2.57 21.77
CA PRO A 507 9.62 3.35 21.01
C PRO A 507 9.23 4.83 20.84
N GLN A 508 10.20 5.71 20.62
CA GLN A 508 9.91 7.13 20.41
C GLN A 508 9.16 7.39 19.09
N GLN A 509 9.39 6.51 18.11
CA GLN A 509 8.76 6.49 16.80
C GLN A 509 7.24 6.22 16.87
N GLU A 510 6.72 5.64 17.96
CA GLU A 510 5.29 5.34 18.13
C GLU A 510 4.44 6.56 18.50
N VAL A 511 4.57 7.64 17.72
CA VAL A 511 4.07 8.96 18.08
C VAL A 511 2.54 9.00 18.15
N LEU A 512 1.84 8.47 17.15
CA LEU A 512 0.37 8.43 17.14
C LEU A 512 -0.20 7.45 18.20
N LEU A 513 0.44 6.30 18.42
CA LEU A 513 0.01 5.35 19.46
C LEU A 513 0.23 5.94 20.86
N LYS A 514 1.36 6.61 21.10
CA LYS A 514 1.61 7.35 22.34
C LYS A 514 0.58 8.45 22.56
N ALA A 515 0.20 9.22 21.53
CA ALA A 515 -0.84 10.23 21.67
C ALA A 515 -2.20 9.63 22.06
N ARG A 516 -2.56 8.47 21.49
CA ARG A 516 -3.73 7.69 21.89
C ARG A 516 -3.68 7.30 23.37
N LEU A 517 -2.56 6.74 23.81
CA LEU A 517 -2.37 6.32 25.20
C LEU A 517 -2.39 7.50 26.17
N SER A 518 -1.79 8.63 25.81
CA SER A 518 -1.87 9.88 26.57
C SER A 518 -3.32 10.35 26.71
N ALA A 519 -4.14 10.27 25.65
CA ALA A 519 -5.56 10.62 25.75
C ALA A 519 -6.34 9.68 26.67
N ARG A 520 -6.08 8.36 26.62
CA ARG A 520 -6.69 7.36 27.53
C ARG A 520 -6.24 7.51 28.97
N LEU A 521 -4.96 7.79 29.20
CA LEU A 521 -4.40 8.05 30.53
C LEU A 521 -4.98 9.33 31.12
N GLY A 522 -5.01 10.41 30.34
CA GLY A 522 -5.62 11.68 30.75
C GLY A 522 -7.08 11.52 31.15
N GLU A 523 -7.87 10.77 30.36
CA GLU A 523 -9.25 10.48 30.71
C GLU A 523 -9.37 9.63 31.97
N SER A 524 -8.54 8.61 32.14
CA SER A 524 -8.56 7.73 33.31
C SER A 524 -8.21 8.50 34.60
N LEU A 525 -7.16 9.33 34.57
CA LEU A 525 -6.76 10.20 35.67
C LEU A 525 -7.84 11.24 36.00
N TRP A 526 -8.51 11.78 34.98
CA TRP A 526 -9.63 12.71 35.18
C TRP A 526 -10.77 12.04 35.94
N GLN A 527 -11.13 10.80 35.59
CA GLN A 527 -12.16 10.02 36.29
C GLN A 527 -11.76 9.69 37.74
N MET A 528 -10.46 9.59 38.02
CA MET A 528 -9.90 9.37 39.36
C MET A 528 -9.77 10.67 40.17
N GLY A 529 -10.01 11.84 39.58
CA GLY A 529 -9.90 13.14 40.23
C GLY A 529 -8.50 13.77 40.22
N ASP A 530 -7.53 13.16 39.53
CA ASP A 530 -6.19 13.73 39.37
C ASP A 530 -6.15 14.69 38.17
N PHE A 531 -6.80 15.84 38.35
CA PHE A 531 -7.03 16.80 37.25
C PHE A 531 -5.75 17.45 36.72
N SER A 532 -4.76 17.67 37.58
CA SER A 532 -3.51 18.32 37.16
C SER A 532 -2.75 17.42 36.19
N GLU A 533 -2.58 16.16 36.56
CA GLU A 533 -1.89 15.18 35.73
C GLU A 533 -2.70 14.82 34.48
N ALA A 534 -4.03 14.70 34.62
CA ALA A 534 -4.93 14.51 33.48
C ALA A 534 -4.75 15.59 32.39
N ASN A 535 -4.68 16.86 32.79
CA ASN A 535 -4.47 17.98 31.86
C ASN A 535 -3.10 17.93 31.19
N HIS A 536 -2.06 17.45 31.88
CA HIS A 536 -0.74 17.26 31.28
C HIS A 536 -0.82 16.27 30.11
N TYR A 537 -1.47 15.12 30.32
CA TYR A 537 -1.62 14.11 29.29
C TYR A 537 -2.58 14.52 28.16
N PHE A 538 -3.66 15.25 28.43
CA PHE A 538 -4.49 15.83 27.37
C PHE A 538 -3.71 16.82 26.49
N ALA A 539 -2.91 17.69 27.11
CA ALA A 539 -2.07 18.64 26.38
C ALA A 539 -0.99 17.92 25.56
N SER A 540 -0.35 16.89 26.11
CA SER A 540 0.61 16.05 25.40
C SER A 540 -0.04 15.39 24.19
N ALA A 541 -1.18 14.73 24.36
CA ALA A 541 -1.90 14.08 23.27
C ALA A 541 -2.21 15.04 22.11
N LEU A 542 -2.72 16.24 22.41
CA LEU A 542 -3.05 17.26 21.41
C LEU A 542 -1.84 17.86 20.69
N ARG A 543 -0.72 18.04 21.39
CA ARG A 543 0.51 18.57 20.78
C ARG A 543 1.13 17.58 19.79
N THR A 544 0.99 16.29 20.10
CA THR A 544 1.58 15.21 19.32
C THR A 544 0.68 14.74 18.17
N ASP A 545 -0.62 14.60 18.44
CA ASP A 545 -1.65 14.27 17.46
C ASP A 545 -2.94 15.03 17.77
N PRO A 546 -3.13 16.20 17.15
CA PRO A 546 -4.33 17.02 17.37
C PRO A 546 -5.63 16.27 17.04
N SER A 547 -5.59 15.33 16.10
CA SER A 547 -6.79 14.63 15.61
C SER A 547 -7.25 13.47 16.51
N VAL A 548 -6.41 13.03 17.47
CA VAL A 548 -6.70 11.88 18.34
C VAL A 548 -8.01 12.02 19.11
N MET A 549 -8.39 13.23 19.52
CA MET A 549 -9.63 13.46 20.27
C MET A 549 -10.88 13.20 19.42
N ARG A 550 -10.82 13.49 18.10
CA ARG A 550 -11.88 13.12 17.15
C ARG A 550 -11.96 11.61 16.99
N ARG A 551 -10.81 10.97 16.77
CA ARG A 551 -10.70 9.52 16.57
C ARG A 551 -11.24 8.72 17.76
N LEU A 552 -10.90 9.13 18.98
CA LEU A 552 -11.37 8.49 20.22
C LEU A 552 -12.76 8.96 20.70
N GLN A 553 -13.38 9.92 20.00
CA GLN A 553 -14.65 10.55 20.39
C GLN A 553 -14.61 11.14 21.82
N THR A 554 -13.45 11.66 22.23
CA THR A 554 -13.23 12.20 23.57
C THR A 554 -13.59 13.68 23.63
N SER A 555 -14.40 14.06 24.63
CA SER A 555 -14.69 15.47 24.95
C SER A 555 -13.69 15.98 25.98
N LEU A 556 -12.92 17.02 25.68
CA LEU A 556 -11.92 17.58 26.59
C LEU A 556 -12.55 18.35 27.75
N PRO A 557 -12.09 18.15 29.00
CA PRO A 557 -12.49 19.01 30.10
C PRO A 557 -11.86 20.39 29.94
N VAL A 558 -12.69 21.43 29.89
CA VAL A 558 -12.23 22.81 29.73
C VAL A 558 -12.93 23.80 30.66
N ASP A 559 -12.17 24.80 31.06
CA ASP A 559 -12.62 26.03 31.71
C ASP A 559 -12.73 27.12 30.62
N ILE A 560 -13.96 27.47 30.24
CA ILE A 560 -14.21 28.38 29.12
C ILE A 560 -14.33 29.82 29.64
N VAL A 561 -13.36 30.66 29.26
CA VAL A 561 -13.23 32.04 29.72
C VAL A 561 -13.41 32.99 28.54
N SER A 562 -14.24 34.03 28.69
CA SER A 562 -14.46 35.07 27.68
C SER A 562 -14.03 36.45 28.19
N ASP A 563 -13.73 37.37 27.26
CA ASP A 563 -13.53 38.80 27.56
C ASP A 563 -14.85 39.56 27.85
N ASN A 564 -15.97 38.85 27.95
CA ASN A 564 -17.33 39.35 28.14
C ASN A 564 -17.87 40.25 27.02
N SER A 565 -17.19 40.35 25.88
CA SER A 565 -17.76 41.00 24.70
C SER A 565 -18.96 40.20 24.17
N PRO A 566 -19.92 40.84 23.46
CA PRO A 566 -21.07 40.14 22.88
C PRO A 566 -20.68 38.99 21.94
N LEU A 567 -19.61 39.19 21.16
CA LEU A 567 -19.08 38.16 20.26
C LEU A 567 -18.45 37.01 21.02
N ALA A 568 -17.54 37.30 21.96
CA ALA A 568 -16.89 36.25 22.74
C ALA A 568 -17.89 35.43 23.56
N GLU A 569 -18.94 36.06 24.07
CA GLU A 569 -19.99 35.37 24.83
C GLU A 569 -20.88 34.47 23.96
N SER A 570 -21.19 34.92 22.74
CA SER A 570 -21.88 34.11 21.74
C SER A 570 -21.05 32.87 21.36
N VAL A 571 -19.75 33.06 21.10
CA VAL A 571 -18.82 31.96 20.83
C VAL A 571 -18.65 31.04 22.05
N ARG A 572 -18.59 31.60 23.27
CA ARG A 572 -18.50 30.82 24.53
C ARG A 572 -19.66 29.85 24.67
N LYS A 573 -20.89 30.31 24.39
CA LYS A 573 -22.08 29.46 24.40
C LYS A 573 -21.97 28.33 23.36
N MET A 574 -21.51 28.64 22.16
CA MET A 574 -21.31 27.66 21.09
C MET A 574 -20.25 26.62 21.43
N MET A 575 -19.13 27.02 22.06
CA MET A 575 -18.10 26.11 22.54
C MET A 575 -18.61 25.22 23.68
N ALA A 576 -19.46 25.75 24.57
CA ALA A 576 -20.09 24.95 25.63
C ALA A 576 -21.08 23.90 25.09
N GLU A 577 -21.66 24.13 23.91
CA GLU A 577 -22.52 23.17 23.20
C GLU A 577 -21.73 22.19 22.32
N SER A 578 -20.42 22.41 22.14
CA SER A 578 -19.57 21.58 21.29
C SER A 578 -19.42 20.16 21.86
N PRO A 579 -19.45 19.11 21.02
CA PRO A 579 -19.14 17.75 21.45
C PRO A 579 -17.66 17.55 21.83
N ARG A 580 -16.79 18.51 21.52
CA ARG A 580 -15.34 18.45 21.84
C ARG A 580 -15.01 18.92 23.23
N PHE A 581 -15.94 19.56 23.92
CA PHE A 581 -15.69 20.18 25.21
C PHE A 581 -16.73 19.74 26.23
N ARG A 582 -16.27 19.50 27.46
CA ARG A 582 -17.11 19.36 28.64
C ARG A 582 -16.66 20.39 29.68
N ALA A 583 -17.61 21.08 30.31
CA ALA A 583 -17.28 22.11 31.28
C ALA A 583 -16.59 21.49 32.52
N GLY A 584 -15.45 22.05 32.92
CA GLY A 584 -14.73 21.66 34.13
C GLY A 584 -13.76 22.76 34.56
N GLN A 585 -13.98 23.33 35.76
CA GLN A 585 -13.15 24.43 36.29
C GLN A 585 -11.67 24.04 36.47
N SER A 586 -11.39 22.75 36.63
CA SER A 586 -10.05 22.20 36.74
C SER A 586 -9.47 21.78 35.38
N GLY A 587 -10.21 21.93 34.27
CA GLY A 587 -9.80 21.51 32.94
C GLY A 587 -8.92 22.55 32.22
N LEU A 588 -8.45 22.20 31.02
CA LEU A 588 -7.68 23.09 30.16
C LEU A 588 -8.40 24.43 29.94
N THR A 589 -7.68 25.53 29.78
CA THR A 589 -8.31 26.85 29.63
C THR A 589 -8.66 27.08 28.16
N LEU A 590 -9.94 27.29 27.86
CA LEU A 590 -10.41 27.72 26.54
C LEU A 590 -10.74 29.21 26.61
N SER A 591 -9.76 30.05 26.26
CA SER A 591 -9.91 31.51 26.28
C SER A 591 -10.46 32.05 24.96
N ILE A 592 -11.44 32.94 25.03
CA ILE A 592 -12.11 33.54 23.87
C ILE A 592 -12.05 35.06 24.01
N SER A 593 -11.44 35.74 23.03
CA SER A 593 -11.37 37.20 22.96
C SER A 593 -11.87 37.73 21.62
N SER A 594 -12.35 38.97 21.62
CA SER A 594 -12.92 39.65 20.44
C SER A 594 -12.05 40.77 19.86
N SER A 595 -11.01 41.19 20.59
CA SER A 595 -10.17 42.35 20.26
C SER A 595 -8.68 42.00 20.42
N PRO A 596 -7.79 42.43 19.49
CA PRO A 596 -8.07 43.23 18.29
C PRO A 596 -8.79 42.47 17.17
N GLU A 597 -8.70 41.13 17.17
CA GLU A 597 -9.45 40.23 16.30
C GLU A 597 -10.03 39.08 17.13
N PRO A 598 -11.13 38.45 16.67
CA PRO A 598 -11.65 37.23 17.28
C PRO A 598 -10.58 36.14 17.35
N LEU A 599 -10.32 35.65 18.56
CA LEU A 599 -9.30 34.66 18.85
C LEU A 599 -9.84 33.66 19.88
N ILE A 600 -9.76 32.37 19.55
CA ILE A 600 -9.97 31.27 20.49
C ILE A 600 -8.61 30.60 20.72
N CYS A 601 -8.24 30.40 21.97
CA CYS A 601 -7.03 29.64 22.33
C CYS A 601 -7.36 28.56 23.36
N LEU A 602 -6.95 27.33 23.06
CA LEU A 602 -6.84 26.25 24.03
C LEU A 602 -5.46 26.32 24.68
N ARG A 603 -5.43 26.36 26.01
CA ARG A 603 -4.21 26.54 26.80
C ARG A 603 -4.12 25.53 27.94
N THR A 604 -2.90 25.25 28.36
CA THR A 604 -2.66 24.60 29.65
C THR A 604 -3.11 25.52 30.79
N ARG A 605 -3.28 24.98 32.00
CA ARG A 605 -3.57 25.80 33.20
C ARG A 605 -2.47 26.81 33.53
N LEU A 606 -1.24 26.56 33.06
CA LEU A 606 -0.10 27.46 33.19
C LEU A 606 -0.09 28.58 32.13
N GLY A 607 -1.07 28.58 31.21
CA GLY A 607 -1.23 29.60 30.17
C GLY A 607 -0.48 29.31 28.88
N GLU A 608 0.21 28.17 28.75
CA GLU A 608 0.88 27.78 27.51
C GLU A 608 -0.16 27.46 26.42
N ALA A 609 0.01 28.02 25.23
CA ALA A 609 -0.85 27.71 24.10
C ALA A 609 -0.65 26.26 23.63
N ILE A 610 -1.77 25.57 23.42
CA ILE A 610 -1.81 24.27 22.73
C ILE A 610 -2.22 24.52 21.28
N SER A 611 -3.30 25.27 21.06
CA SER A 611 -3.77 25.68 19.74
C SER A 611 -4.52 27.00 19.86
N CYS A 612 -4.36 27.87 18.87
CA CYS A 612 -5.05 29.14 18.77
C CYS A 612 -5.55 29.33 17.34
N ALA A 613 -6.78 29.81 17.18
CA ALA A 613 -7.36 30.16 15.88
C ALA A 613 -7.87 31.59 15.92
N SER A 614 -7.43 32.40 14.96
CA SER A 614 -7.97 33.73 14.70
C SER A 614 -8.83 33.73 13.44
N GLN A 615 -9.79 34.66 13.38
CA GLN A 615 -10.65 34.87 12.22
C GLN A 615 -10.73 36.35 11.92
N SER A 616 -10.60 36.73 10.64
CA SER A 616 -10.83 38.11 10.23
C SER A 616 -12.31 38.49 10.38
N VAL A 617 -12.57 39.72 10.80
CA VAL A 617 -13.94 40.21 11.01
C VAL A 617 -14.64 40.39 9.66
N ASP A 618 -15.74 39.66 9.45
CA ASP A 618 -16.65 39.90 8.33
C ASP A 618 -17.84 40.75 8.79
N SER A 619 -17.83 42.03 8.43
CA SER A 619 -18.86 43.00 8.79
C SER A 619 -20.24 42.75 8.15
N GLN A 620 -20.35 41.84 7.18
CA GLN A 620 -21.61 41.56 6.46
C GLN A 620 -22.40 40.38 7.05
N GLN A 621 -21.79 39.56 7.91
CA GLN A 621 -22.46 38.42 8.55
C GLN A 621 -23.17 38.82 9.85
N ASP A 622 -24.30 38.16 10.16
CA ASP A 622 -24.93 38.31 11.46
C ASP A 622 -24.08 37.67 12.58
N LEU A 623 -24.23 38.18 13.80
CA LEU A 623 -23.43 37.77 14.96
C LEU A 623 -23.43 36.25 15.20
N ARG A 624 -24.59 35.59 15.01
CA ARG A 624 -24.72 34.15 15.28
C ARG A 624 -23.99 33.35 14.22
N SER A 625 -24.21 33.67 12.94
CA SER A 625 -23.52 33.00 11.84
C SER A 625 -22.00 33.17 11.94
N PHE A 626 -21.54 34.39 12.23
CA PHE A 626 -20.11 34.67 12.40
C PHE A 626 -19.51 33.95 13.60
N SER A 627 -20.21 33.91 14.74
CA SER A 627 -19.77 33.13 15.92
C SER A 627 -19.64 31.63 15.60
N ALA A 628 -20.57 31.11 14.81
CA ALA A 628 -20.57 29.70 14.41
C ALA A 628 -19.43 29.39 13.43
N GLU A 629 -19.09 30.32 12.55
CA GLU A 629 -17.92 30.21 11.67
C GLU A 629 -16.62 30.18 12.47
N ILE A 630 -16.42 31.11 13.40
CA ILE A 630 -15.24 31.15 14.29
C ILE A 630 -15.12 29.81 15.05
N ALA A 631 -16.23 29.32 15.60
CA ALA A 631 -16.31 28.05 16.31
C ALA A 631 -15.87 26.87 15.43
N ARG A 632 -16.38 26.76 14.20
CA ARG A 632 -16.05 25.68 13.27
C ARG A 632 -14.59 25.77 12.80
N ASN A 633 -14.09 26.97 12.52
CA ASN A 633 -12.70 27.17 12.09
C ASN A 633 -11.72 26.79 13.20
N PHE A 634 -12.02 27.14 14.45
CA PHE A 634 -11.26 26.67 15.59
C PHE A 634 -11.25 25.14 15.70
N HIS A 635 -12.40 24.47 15.58
CA HIS A 635 -12.42 23.00 15.57
C HIS A 635 -11.58 22.42 14.42
N LYS A 636 -11.68 22.95 13.19
CA LYS A 636 -10.90 22.49 12.04
C LYS A 636 -9.40 22.57 12.33
N GLN A 637 -8.92 23.70 12.83
CA GLN A 637 -7.49 23.95 13.09
C GLN A 637 -6.96 23.20 14.31
N THR A 638 -7.73 23.12 15.41
CA THR A 638 -7.27 22.53 16.67
C THR A 638 -7.28 21.00 16.66
N PHE A 639 -8.15 20.37 15.88
CA PHE A 639 -8.32 18.91 15.87
C PHE A 639 -7.93 18.26 14.54
N GLY A 640 -7.13 18.95 13.74
CA GLY A 640 -6.48 18.43 12.53
C GLY A 640 -4.98 18.67 12.59
N ILE A 641 -4.21 17.95 11.79
CA ILE A 641 -2.73 18.05 11.76
C ILE A 641 -2.21 19.29 11.03
N GLY A 642 -3.07 20.16 10.52
CA GLY A 642 -2.68 21.40 9.83
C GLY A 642 -2.33 21.24 8.34
N ILE A 643 -2.47 20.05 7.76
CA ILE A 643 -2.26 19.83 6.31
C ILE A 643 -3.53 20.23 5.53
N GLU A 644 -3.40 21.23 4.67
CA GLU A 644 -4.45 21.66 3.74
C GLU A 644 -4.23 20.97 2.37
N LEU A 645 -5.23 20.22 1.90
CA LEU A 645 -5.20 19.56 0.60
C LEU A 645 -6.13 20.27 -0.37
N SER A 646 -5.63 20.59 -1.57
CA SER A 646 -6.44 21.16 -2.63
C SER A 646 -7.53 20.19 -3.09
N GLN A 647 -8.59 20.72 -3.71
CA GLN A 647 -9.62 19.89 -4.32
C GLN A 647 -9.04 18.99 -5.43
N ALA A 648 -8.00 19.44 -6.13
CA ALA A 648 -7.36 18.67 -7.19
C ALA A 648 -6.64 17.44 -6.62
N GLU A 649 -5.83 17.59 -5.57
CA GLU A 649 -5.14 16.48 -4.91
C GLU A 649 -6.14 15.44 -4.38
N ARG A 650 -7.20 15.90 -3.70
CA ARG A 650 -8.25 15.00 -3.21
C ARG A 650 -8.99 14.27 -4.33
N THR A 651 -9.17 14.92 -5.48
CA THR A 651 -9.82 14.29 -6.65
C THR A 651 -8.93 13.24 -7.31
N ILE A 652 -7.60 13.45 -7.33
CA ILE A 652 -6.63 12.48 -7.86
C ILE A 652 -6.63 11.20 -7.02
N LEU A 653 -6.67 11.32 -5.69
CA LEU A 653 -6.74 10.18 -4.77
C LEU A 653 -7.95 9.27 -5.07
N MET A 654 -9.07 9.86 -5.49
CA MET A 654 -10.29 9.14 -5.83
C MET A 654 -10.23 8.41 -7.20
N GLY A 655 -9.11 8.45 -7.92
CA GLY A 655 -8.93 7.79 -9.21
C GLY A 655 -9.65 8.48 -10.38
N SER A 656 -10.24 9.65 -10.15
CA SER A 656 -10.74 10.52 -11.21
C SER A 656 -9.56 11.21 -11.87
N ASN A 657 -9.12 10.75 -13.05
CA ASN A 657 -8.75 11.61 -14.21
C ASN A 657 -8.13 10.84 -15.39
N VAL A 658 -8.95 10.54 -16.40
CA VAL A 658 -8.50 10.32 -17.80
C VAL A 658 -8.12 11.66 -18.47
N ILE A 659 -8.52 12.80 -17.89
CA ILE A 659 -8.42 14.13 -18.54
C ILE A 659 -7.26 14.99 -18.01
N LEU A 660 -6.87 14.88 -16.73
CA LEU A 660 -5.71 15.62 -16.19
C LEU A 660 -4.36 14.95 -16.48
N SER A 661 -4.32 13.63 -16.72
CA SER A 661 -3.10 12.92 -17.11
C SER A 661 -2.57 13.39 -18.47
N ALA A 662 -3.47 13.66 -19.43
CA ALA A 662 -3.13 14.18 -20.75
C ALA A 662 -2.58 15.62 -20.75
N GLN A 663 -2.93 16.45 -19.76
CA GLN A 663 -2.40 17.81 -19.63
C GLN A 663 -1.06 17.88 -18.89
N ARG A 664 -0.72 16.86 -18.08
CA ARG A 664 0.59 16.75 -17.42
C ARG A 664 1.62 15.99 -18.26
N SER A 665 1.22 15.01 -19.08
CA SER A 665 2.15 14.29 -19.97
C SER A 665 2.86 15.23 -20.96
N SER A 666 2.13 16.23 -21.50
CA SER A 666 2.70 17.25 -22.38
C SER A 666 3.68 18.20 -21.69
N ASN A 667 3.54 18.41 -20.37
CA ASN A 667 4.46 19.25 -19.58
C ASN A 667 5.62 18.45 -18.95
N ARG A 668 5.49 17.13 -18.77
CA ARG A 668 6.53 16.26 -18.17
C ARG A 668 7.60 15.79 -19.16
N GLN A 669 7.31 15.68 -20.46
CA GLN A 669 8.35 15.41 -21.48
C GLN A 669 9.50 16.44 -21.45
N ASN A 670 9.24 17.67 -20.98
CA ASN A 670 10.27 18.70 -20.84
C ASN A 670 11.04 18.67 -19.49
N ASN A 671 10.58 17.93 -18.48
CA ASN A 671 11.18 17.93 -17.14
C ASN A 671 11.96 16.65 -16.80
N GLY A 672 11.93 15.61 -17.65
CA GLY A 672 12.64 14.35 -17.43
C GLY A 672 14.17 14.49 -17.23
N GLU A 673 14.78 15.58 -17.70
CA GLU A 673 16.22 15.83 -17.52
C GLU A 673 16.60 16.41 -16.14
N VAL A 674 15.65 16.92 -15.36
CA VAL A 674 15.93 17.53 -14.04
C VAL A 674 15.77 16.53 -12.89
N PHE A 675 15.04 15.42 -13.11
CA PHE A 675 14.65 14.46 -12.06
C PHE A 675 15.75 13.48 -11.62
N LEU A 676 16.88 13.38 -12.34
CA LEU A 676 18.01 12.50 -11.99
C LEU A 676 19.10 13.18 -11.15
N LYS A 677 18.90 14.43 -10.73
CA LYS A 677 19.84 15.15 -9.84
C LYS A 677 19.11 15.90 -8.74
N ARG A 678 18.74 15.19 -7.67
CA ARG A 678 18.75 15.72 -6.30
C ARG A 678 18.66 14.62 -5.26
#